data_AF-A0A1I5LXS1-F1
#
_entry.id   AF-A0A1I5LXS1-F1
#
_cell.length_a   1.000
_cell.length_b   1.000
_cell.length_c   1.000
_cell.angle_alpha   90.00
_cell.angle_beta   90.00
_cell.angle_gamma   90.00
#
_symmetry.space_group_name_H-M   'P 1'
#
loop_
_entity.id
_entity.type
_entity.pdbx_description
1 polymer ?
#
loop_
_entity_poly.entity_id
_entity_poly.type
_entity_poly.pdbx_seq_one_letter_code
_entity_poly.pdbx_strand_id
1 'polypeptide(L)'
;MRSNTHIYAEVLGRDRFADGVVRALSGLGVDAVFGMPAESVNAFVDAVRRDGRIQLVGVRHEGAAGIMAATYGKLTGRPGVCLGTAGPGATHLALGTAEAMADRAPMLALSGQVPVSHVGLTSFQELDPVTLFAGTTVFNQYLAAPAQLPVVARALAESIVHSAPVHLACSSDVFAMPLPGGAGAASARAPRPGGTADKAAVGEAAELLAAGPAAILVGAVDAGVAAEVEALAGRLVAPVFVLPEGYRYFAAGRAGGRALRVLREREPAVAEALAATERVLLVGPRSAGTARLVAGGAVLQVAGAGELGDRYQPGWVRLLGDPAAILAQLAATLGSAAAPAGPRPSELPVAGGAPDRALWSALDAALPADAVLALDPGRVLDGAFDHLPVRERTLTSSFGLGVPGCALPAAIGAVLARPDRRVLAVTTEAGLAEFAGELLTVARYRLPLTVLCLATGDHRVGLDAADAARAAGLTAVTAAAADAGAALGTGPALVQVPVEPAARAEPLELHSGQNTGQNRGRDGGRDRGRTSGRGTVAGALAAALAARGVRHSYGRFIGAAEPLRAALAGAGVGTVPVRHAESPAMVASAVAKHTGAPTACVVAGEADLVLQLNGAYDARFDHAPLVVVAIRQPQWTVEGTSLLADVAVTARVTGSPESLSAALGTVDEAVHRRSVAYLEVDAGALDAAVPEGWRPGPPTPRDEVAPAEEPLAEVVRTLSGARRPVVLAGRGTAGAQAELAELATALGAPVVTTMAGRGVLPDEHPHFAGGVGTSGHASALRALRECDVLLVLGTSPRGAAFDLEGDFRLIQVDHDLARLANAPGADLLLHGSVRPTLQAITERLGAAGPVPHERAVFRARLRRAFTQQARSRRTRHAPQPRTSLLRPSTIARELVRPGGDPVLTVDVGLVTLWVYRHAVGAADIVWSGSFATMGFALPAAIGIAPLVPGRRVLAAVGDGGLAITLSELATLAELDLPVTVVVFDNGKLGAIKYEQEIMGWPEYAAGLHNGDLAALARAFGVPAVRVDTPEAFRAAMARSDASTGPLLIDAVCDAHELPAPARFRPTPTHVFSYATALARELRGRWRGGPESGPRFRSIAVARRAARRPGGGASR
;
A
#
# COMPACT_ATOMS: atom_id res chain seq x y z
N MET A 1 -3.20 -15.28 39.02
CA MET A 1 -4.52 -14.61 39.09
C MET A 1 -4.41 -13.09 38.87
N ARG A 2 -3.81 -12.64 37.74
CA ARG A 2 -3.94 -11.25 37.22
C ARG A 2 -4.79 -11.20 35.94
N SER A 3 -5.55 -12.26 35.69
CA SER A 3 -6.35 -12.55 34.48
C SER A 3 -7.73 -11.87 34.45
N ASN A 4 -8.03 -11.01 35.44
CA ASN A 4 -9.34 -10.39 35.64
C ASN A 4 -9.34 -8.87 35.37
N THR A 5 -8.44 -8.36 34.52
CA THR A 5 -8.40 -6.94 34.15
C THR A 5 -9.68 -6.44 33.48
N HIS A 6 -10.47 -7.34 32.85
CA HIS A 6 -11.80 -7.03 32.32
C HIS A 6 -12.79 -6.58 33.41
N ILE A 7 -12.67 -7.11 34.63
CA ILE A 7 -13.50 -6.69 35.78
C ILE A 7 -13.22 -5.23 36.11
N TYR A 8 -11.99 -4.74 35.94
CA TYR A 8 -11.68 -3.33 36.18
C TYR A 8 -12.37 -2.42 35.16
N ALA A 9 -12.43 -2.81 33.88
CA ALA A 9 -13.15 -2.03 32.87
C ALA A 9 -14.67 -1.99 33.15
N GLU A 10 -15.25 -3.13 33.56
CA GLU A 10 -16.67 -3.23 33.93
C GLU A 10 -16.99 -2.43 35.20
N VAL A 11 -16.15 -2.53 36.24
CA VAL A 11 -16.28 -1.75 37.48
C VAL A 11 -16.11 -0.25 37.22
N LEU A 12 -15.26 0.13 36.27
CA LEU A 12 -15.05 1.53 35.86
C LEU A 12 -16.08 2.04 34.84
N GLY A 13 -16.97 1.16 34.33
CA GLY A 13 -17.94 1.51 33.29
C GLY A 13 -17.31 2.00 31.97
N ARG A 14 -16.10 1.52 31.62
CA ARG A 14 -15.36 1.95 30.42
C ARG A 14 -15.27 0.84 29.38
N ASP A 15 -15.34 1.22 28.11
CA ASP A 15 -15.06 0.32 27.00
C ASP A 15 -13.62 -0.21 27.06
N ARG A 16 -13.40 -1.44 26.59
CA ARG A 16 -12.07 -2.07 26.50
C ARG A 16 -11.46 -1.85 25.13
N PHE A 17 -10.15 -2.06 25.00
CA PHE A 17 -9.48 -1.99 23.69
C PHE A 17 -10.18 -2.85 22.64
N ALA A 18 -10.55 -4.07 23.03
CA ALA A 18 -11.33 -4.99 22.22
C ALA A 18 -12.62 -4.38 21.65
N ASP A 19 -13.34 -3.56 22.43
CA ASP A 19 -14.55 -2.86 21.96
C ASP A 19 -14.24 -1.87 20.85
N GLY A 20 -13.14 -1.13 21.00
CA GLY A 20 -12.65 -0.22 19.96
C GLY A 20 -12.32 -0.95 18.66
N VAL A 21 -11.63 -2.10 18.75
CA VAL A 21 -11.29 -2.94 17.59
C VAL A 21 -12.57 -3.41 16.89
N VAL A 22 -13.52 -3.96 17.64
CA VAL A 22 -14.82 -4.43 17.12
C VAL A 22 -15.62 -3.28 16.47
N ARG A 23 -15.56 -2.07 17.03
CA ARG A 23 -16.19 -0.89 16.41
C ARG A 23 -15.51 -0.45 15.11
N ALA A 24 -14.18 -0.52 15.02
CA ALA A 24 -13.48 -0.25 13.77
C ALA A 24 -13.84 -1.26 12.67
N LEU A 25 -13.93 -2.54 13.04
CA LEU A 25 -14.34 -3.61 12.12
C LEU A 25 -15.78 -3.41 11.63
N SER A 26 -16.74 -3.27 12.55
CA SER A 26 -18.15 -3.05 12.21
C SER A 26 -18.38 -1.74 11.45
N GLY A 27 -17.58 -0.69 11.71
CA GLY A 27 -17.62 0.58 10.99
C GLY A 27 -17.23 0.47 9.51
N LEU A 28 -16.40 -0.51 9.14
CA LEU A 28 -16.10 -0.85 7.75
C LEU A 28 -17.07 -1.90 7.16
N GLY A 29 -18.13 -2.22 7.90
CA GLY A 29 -19.12 -3.20 7.51
C GLY A 29 -18.61 -4.65 7.60
N VAL A 30 -17.64 -4.96 8.46
CA VAL A 30 -17.34 -6.37 8.79
C VAL A 30 -18.52 -6.91 9.59
N ASP A 31 -19.07 -8.04 9.15
CA ASP A 31 -20.24 -8.69 9.75
C ASP A 31 -19.95 -10.09 10.32
N ALA A 32 -18.77 -10.65 10.05
CA ALA A 32 -18.34 -11.95 10.56
C ALA A 32 -16.85 -11.97 10.94
N VAL A 33 -16.53 -12.69 12.00
CA VAL A 33 -15.17 -13.08 12.40
C VAL A 33 -15.11 -14.60 12.52
N PHE A 34 -14.14 -15.23 11.88
CA PHE A 34 -13.95 -16.67 11.91
C PHE A 34 -12.81 -17.02 12.87
N GLY A 35 -13.01 -17.92 13.83
CA GLY A 35 -11.92 -18.29 14.74
C GLY A 35 -12.38 -19.05 15.96
N MET A 36 -11.45 -19.28 16.89
CA MET A 36 -11.73 -20.02 18.11
C MET A 36 -11.49 -19.12 19.34
N PRO A 37 -12.39 -19.12 20.33
CA PRO A 37 -12.13 -18.46 21.60
C PRO A 37 -10.99 -19.16 22.35
N ALA A 38 -10.13 -18.38 23.00
CA ALA A 38 -9.04 -18.87 23.82
C ALA A 38 -8.63 -17.77 24.81
N GLU A 39 -7.89 -18.14 25.87
CA GLU A 39 -7.44 -17.22 26.91
C GLU A 39 -6.88 -15.91 26.34
N SER A 40 -6.03 -16.01 25.31
CA SER A 40 -5.33 -14.85 24.76
C SER A 40 -6.20 -13.87 23.95
N VAL A 41 -7.42 -14.26 23.58
CA VAL A 41 -8.35 -13.47 22.74
C VAL A 41 -9.76 -13.34 23.33
N ASN A 42 -10.01 -13.89 24.52
CA ASN A 42 -11.35 -13.90 25.13
C ASN A 42 -11.96 -12.51 25.33
N ALA A 43 -11.15 -11.50 25.60
CA ALA A 43 -11.64 -10.12 25.72
C ALA A 43 -12.16 -9.56 24.38
N PHE A 44 -11.54 -9.95 23.25
CA PHE A 44 -12.03 -9.66 21.90
C PHE A 44 -13.33 -10.41 21.60
N VAL A 45 -13.39 -11.71 21.91
CA VAL A 45 -14.60 -12.53 21.75
C VAL A 45 -15.78 -11.95 22.53
N ASP A 46 -15.55 -11.54 23.77
CA ASP A 46 -16.61 -10.92 24.57
C ASP A 46 -17.06 -9.56 24.00
N ALA A 47 -16.14 -8.77 23.43
CA ALA A 47 -16.52 -7.52 22.75
C ALA A 47 -17.36 -7.78 21.50
N VAL A 48 -17.03 -8.80 20.69
CA VAL A 48 -17.85 -9.22 19.55
C VAL A 48 -19.27 -9.62 20.02
N ARG A 49 -19.36 -10.45 21.07
CA ARG A 49 -20.63 -10.87 21.67
C ARG A 49 -21.48 -9.69 22.13
N ARG A 50 -20.86 -8.68 22.76
CA ARG A 50 -21.57 -7.49 23.27
C ARG A 50 -21.98 -6.52 22.17
N ASP A 51 -21.19 -6.37 21.11
CA ASP A 51 -21.52 -5.51 19.98
C ASP A 51 -22.73 -6.02 19.19
N GLY A 52 -22.83 -7.34 19.00
CA GLY A 52 -23.98 -8.00 18.39
C GLY A 52 -24.16 -7.79 16.89
N ARG A 53 -23.38 -6.92 16.23
CA ARG A 53 -23.41 -6.72 14.77
C ARG A 53 -22.46 -7.65 14.03
N ILE A 54 -21.41 -8.13 14.71
CA ILE A 54 -20.46 -9.09 14.17
C ILE A 54 -20.79 -10.48 14.71
N GLN A 55 -20.95 -11.45 13.83
CA GLN A 55 -21.08 -12.84 14.20
C GLN A 55 -19.70 -13.47 14.40
N LEU A 56 -19.44 -14.03 15.59
CA LEU A 56 -18.29 -14.91 15.79
C LEU A 56 -18.66 -16.32 15.31
N VAL A 57 -18.00 -16.79 14.25
CA VAL A 57 -18.13 -18.14 13.73
C VAL A 57 -17.05 -19.01 14.36
N GLY A 58 -17.46 -19.85 15.31
CA GLY A 58 -16.60 -20.79 16.01
C GLY A 58 -16.15 -21.94 15.10
N VAL A 59 -14.85 -22.04 14.81
CA VAL A 59 -14.29 -23.13 13.98
C VAL A 59 -13.73 -24.27 14.83
N ARG A 60 -13.34 -25.38 14.19
CA ARG A 60 -12.60 -26.48 14.84
C ARG A 60 -11.10 -26.43 14.56
N HIS A 61 -10.68 -25.64 13.58
CA HIS A 61 -9.25 -25.41 13.28
C HIS A 61 -9.02 -23.99 12.73
N GLU A 62 -8.05 -23.23 13.24
CA GLU A 62 -7.84 -21.83 12.83
C GLU A 62 -7.40 -21.69 11.36
N GLY A 63 -6.74 -22.72 10.80
CA GLY A 63 -6.50 -22.78 9.36
C GLY A 63 -7.78 -22.74 8.52
N ALA A 64 -8.88 -23.35 9.00
CA ALA A 64 -10.19 -23.26 8.35
C ALA A 64 -10.78 -21.84 8.49
N ALA A 65 -10.60 -21.18 9.63
CA ALA A 65 -10.96 -19.77 9.81
C ALA A 65 -10.21 -18.85 8.85
N GLY A 66 -8.91 -19.10 8.64
CA GLY A 66 -8.11 -18.39 7.64
C GLY A 66 -8.68 -18.54 6.22
N ILE A 67 -9.08 -19.76 5.83
CA ILE A 67 -9.73 -20.02 4.52
C ILE A 67 -11.09 -19.32 4.41
N MET A 68 -11.92 -19.38 5.46
CA MET A 68 -13.21 -18.68 5.50
C MET A 68 -13.03 -17.18 5.32
N ALA A 69 -12.10 -16.55 6.06
CA ALA A 69 -11.81 -15.13 5.97
C ALA A 69 -11.23 -14.73 4.59
N ALA A 70 -10.27 -15.49 4.07
CA ALA A 70 -9.73 -15.26 2.73
C ALA A 70 -10.83 -15.33 1.66
N THR A 71 -11.74 -16.30 1.80
CA THR A 71 -12.87 -16.46 0.87
C THR A 71 -13.88 -15.33 0.98
N TYR A 72 -14.19 -14.91 2.21
CA TYR A 72 -15.06 -13.77 2.48
C TYR A 72 -14.51 -12.50 1.80
N GLY A 73 -13.21 -12.22 1.99
CA GLY A 73 -12.56 -11.06 1.37
C GLY A 73 -12.53 -11.14 -0.14
N LYS A 74 -12.29 -12.34 -0.67
CA LYS A 74 -12.31 -12.65 -2.10
C LYS A 74 -13.67 -12.35 -2.74
N LEU A 75 -14.80 -12.55 -2.05
CA LEU A 75 -16.13 -12.33 -2.61
C LEU A 75 -16.66 -10.91 -2.38
N THR A 76 -16.41 -10.35 -1.20
CA THR A 76 -17.04 -9.09 -0.80
C THR A 76 -16.21 -7.86 -1.14
N GLY A 77 -14.89 -8.01 -1.35
CA GLY A 77 -13.95 -6.89 -1.45
C GLY A 77 -13.75 -6.14 -0.12
N ARG A 78 -14.44 -6.55 0.95
CA ARG A 78 -14.25 -6.09 2.32
C ARG A 78 -13.24 -7.01 3.04
N PRO A 79 -12.45 -6.54 4.00
CA PRO A 79 -11.55 -7.42 4.75
C PRO A 79 -12.30 -8.55 5.45
N GLY A 80 -12.00 -9.81 5.08
CA GLY A 80 -12.42 -10.96 5.88
C GLY A 80 -11.54 -11.06 7.14
N VAL A 81 -12.12 -11.38 8.28
CA VAL A 81 -11.38 -11.38 9.56
C VAL A 81 -11.28 -12.79 10.12
N CYS A 82 -10.05 -13.25 10.38
CA CYS A 82 -9.82 -14.48 11.13
C CYS A 82 -9.13 -14.21 12.48
N LEU A 83 -9.43 -15.03 13.47
CA LEU A 83 -8.94 -14.92 14.84
C LEU A 83 -8.22 -16.21 15.26
N GLY A 84 -7.02 -16.06 15.81
CA GLY A 84 -6.22 -17.16 16.37
C GLY A 84 -5.63 -16.80 17.73
N THR A 85 -5.38 -17.79 18.58
CA THR A 85 -4.72 -17.60 19.88
C THR A 85 -3.21 -17.36 19.73
N ALA A 86 -2.54 -16.95 20.81
CA ALA A 86 -1.08 -16.96 20.92
C ALA A 86 -0.48 -18.32 20.57
N GLY A 87 0.75 -18.31 20.06
CA GLY A 87 1.50 -19.53 19.75
C GLY A 87 0.85 -20.35 18.64
N PRO A 88 0.40 -21.59 18.91
CA PRO A 88 -0.12 -22.50 17.88
C PRO A 88 -1.28 -21.91 17.06
N GLY A 89 -2.20 -21.18 17.69
CA GLY A 89 -3.32 -20.57 16.96
C GLY A 89 -2.87 -19.58 15.89
N ALA A 90 -1.88 -18.74 16.21
CA ALA A 90 -1.25 -17.83 15.26
C ALA A 90 -0.57 -18.61 14.12
N THR A 91 0.14 -19.70 14.41
CA THR A 91 0.79 -20.51 13.36
C THR A 91 -0.20 -21.12 12.38
N HIS A 92 -1.38 -21.52 12.85
CA HIS A 92 -2.41 -22.10 11.99
C HIS A 92 -3.05 -21.08 11.04
N LEU A 93 -3.02 -19.77 11.36
CA LEU A 93 -3.54 -18.72 10.47
C LEU A 93 -2.65 -18.46 9.26
N ALA A 94 -1.38 -18.85 9.29
CA ALA A 94 -0.41 -18.59 8.21
C ALA A 94 -0.85 -19.19 6.87
N LEU A 95 -1.56 -20.33 6.89
CA LEU A 95 -2.17 -20.91 5.69
C LEU A 95 -3.19 -19.96 5.06
N GLY A 96 -4.04 -19.33 5.88
CA GLY A 96 -5.05 -18.38 5.43
C GLY A 96 -4.46 -17.10 4.86
N THR A 97 -3.42 -16.53 5.49
CA THR A 97 -2.73 -15.35 4.95
C THR A 97 -1.99 -15.69 3.66
N ALA A 98 -1.34 -16.85 3.55
CA ALA A 98 -0.72 -17.29 2.29
C ALA A 98 -1.76 -17.44 1.17
N GLU A 99 -2.91 -18.05 1.45
CA GLU A 99 -4.03 -18.19 0.52
C GLU A 99 -4.55 -16.80 0.07
N ALA A 100 -4.81 -15.89 1.01
CA ALA A 100 -5.28 -14.54 0.72
C ALA A 100 -4.26 -13.71 -0.07
N MET A 101 -2.96 -13.85 0.24
CA MET A 101 -1.88 -13.17 -0.48
C MET A 101 -1.78 -13.69 -1.92
N ALA A 102 -1.92 -15.00 -2.10
CA ALA A 102 -1.85 -15.64 -3.40
C ALA A 102 -3.04 -15.24 -4.30
N ASP A 103 -4.24 -15.09 -3.71
CA ASP A 103 -5.47 -14.81 -4.43
C ASP A 103 -5.91 -13.34 -4.39
N ARG A 104 -5.08 -12.45 -3.81
CA ARG A 104 -5.36 -11.01 -3.62
C ARG A 104 -6.70 -10.75 -2.93
N ALA A 105 -6.89 -11.37 -1.78
CA ALA A 105 -8.05 -11.16 -0.94
C ALA A 105 -7.73 -10.16 0.19
N PRO A 106 -8.54 -9.09 0.37
CA PRO A 106 -8.45 -8.26 1.57
C PRO A 106 -8.82 -9.10 2.80
N MET A 107 -7.94 -9.14 3.78
CA MET A 107 -8.08 -9.99 4.96
C MET A 107 -7.31 -9.39 6.14
N LEU A 108 -7.89 -9.44 7.34
CA LEU A 108 -7.18 -9.19 8.60
C LEU A 108 -7.02 -10.52 9.36
N ALA A 109 -5.77 -10.93 9.56
CA ALA A 109 -5.43 -11.96 10.51
C ALA A 109 -5.14 -11.33 11.88
N LEU A 110 -6.02 -11.55 12.84
CA LEU A 110 -5.85 -11.11 14.22
C LEU A 110 -5.37 -12.29 15.07
N SER A 111 -4.18 -12.19 15.65
CA SER A 111 -3.66 -13.20 16.57
C SER A 111 -3.54 -12.65 17.99
N GLY A 112 -3.82 -13.51 18.97
CA GLY A 112 -3.46 -13.26 20.35
C GLY A 112 -1.95 -13.36 20.57
N GLN A 113 -1.48 -12.78 21.66
CA GLN A 113 -0.11 -12.93 22.15
C GLN A 113 -0.13 -13.10 23.68
N VAL A 114 0.93 -13.68 24.24
CA VAL A 114 1.17 -13.70 25.69
C VAL A 114 1.09 -12.27 26.26
N PRO A 115 0.76 -12.09 27.55
CA PRO A 115 0.72 -10.75 28.15
C PRO A 115 2.01 -9.97 27.90
N VAL A 116 1.93 -8.64 27.80
CA VAL A 116 3.10 -7.79 27.45
C VAL A 116 4.31 -8.06 28.36
N SER A 117 4.08 -8.31 29.65
CA SER A 117 5.14 -8.62 30.62
C SER A 117 5.86 -9.96 30.41
N HIS A 118 5.32 -10.83 29.57
CA HIS A 118 5.85 -12.18 29.29
C HIS A 118 6.57 -12.28 27.94
N VAL A 119 6.51 -11.23 27.11
CA VAL A 119 7.22 -11.18 25.83
C VAL A 119 8.72 -11.02 26.07
N GLY A 120 9.52 -11.80 25.34
CA GLY A 120 10.97 -11.93 25.45
C GLY A 120 11.44 -12.96 26.47
N LEU A 121 10.53 -13.71 27.13
CA LEU A 121 10.86 -14.59 28.26
C LEU A 121 10.81 -16.09 27.92
N THR A 122 10.59 -16.46 26.66
CA THR A 122 10.36 -17.86 26.23
C THR A 122 9.16 -18.50 26.94
N SER A 123 8.12 -17.69 27.13
CA SER A 123 6.91 -18.06 27.86
C SER A 123 6.11 -19.14 27.13
N PHE A 124 5.24 -19.83 27.87
CA PHE A 124 4.32 -20.80 27.29
C PHE A 124 3.48 -20.17 26.16
N GLN A 125 3.49 -20.78 24.97
CA GLN A 125 2.85 -20.29 23.74
C GLN A 125 3.40 -18.96 23.20
N GLU A 126 4.55 -18.48 23.67
CA GLU A 126 5.21 -17.34 23.08
C GLU A 126 5.88 -17.71 21.74
N LEU A 127 5.66 -16.87 20.72
CA LEU A 127 6.44 -16.85 19.48
C LEU A 127 6.50 -15.41 18.95
N ASP A 128 7.35 -15.14 17.96
CA ASP A 128 7.36 -13.86 17.24
C ASP A 128 6.41 -13.91 16.02
N PRO A 129 5.21 -13.31 16.10
CA PRO A 129 4.23 -13.39 15.04
C PRO A 129 4.57 -12.38 13.93
N VAL A 130 5.33 -11.31 14.21
CA VAL A 130 5.70 -10.34 13.17
C VAL A 130 6.63 -11.01 12.17
N THR A 131 7.62 -11.76 12.65
CA THR A 131 8.51 -12.52 11.77
C THR A 131 7.75 -13.62 11.00
N LEU A 132 6.85 -14.35 11.67
CA LEU A 132 6.06 -15.43 11.05
C LEU A 132 5.24 -14.96 9.83
N PHE A 133 4.60 -13.80 9.93
CA PHE A 133 3.69 -13.29 8.89
C PHE A 133 4.36 -12.35 7.87
N ALA A 134 5.64 -12.01 8.03
CA ALA A 134 6.35 -11.05 7.16
C ALA A 134 6.31 -11.43 5.67
N GLY A 135 6.36 -12.73 5.35
CA GLY A 135 6.33 -13.21 3.95
C GLY A 135 4.92 -13.41 3.37
N THR A 136 3.86 -13.29 4.19
CA THR A 136 2.49 -13.61 3.80
C THR A 136 1.52 -12.46 4.01
N THR A 137 2.00 -11.26 4.34
CA THR A 137 1.18 -10.05 4.58
C THR A 137 1.83 -8.79 4.02
N VAL A 138 1.02 -7.80 3.67
CA VAL A 138 1.51 -6.48 3.19
C VAL A 138 1.68 -5.47 4.33
N PHE A 139 1.02 -5.70 5.45
CA PHE A 139 1.15 -4.91 6.67
C PHE A 139 1.07 -5.84 7.88
N ASN A 140 1.98 -5.68 8.83
CA ASN A 140 2.11 -6.58 9.97
C ASN A 140 2.62 -5.81 11.18
N GLN A 141 1.90 -5.84 12.31
CA GLN A 141 2.27 -5.12 13.53
C GLN A 141 1.91 -5.89 14.82
N TYR A 142 2.63 -5.55 15.89
CA TYR A 142 2.35 -5.99 17.25
C TYR A 142 1.73 -4.85 18.08
N LEU A 143 0.62 -5.14 18.75
CA LEU A 143 -0.17 -4.23 19.58
C LEU A 143 0.11 -4.54 21.06
N ALA A 144 0.81 -3.62 21.72
CA ALA A 144 1.27 -3.73 23.10
C ALA A 144 0.59 -2.73 24.05
N ALA A 145 -0.25 -1.81 23.54
CA ALA A 145 -0.96 -0.83 24.35
C ALA A 145 -2.33 -0.45 23.76
N PRO A 146 -3.37 -0.22 24.60
CA PRO A 146 -4.74 0.06 24.16
C PRO A 146 -4.86 1.24 23.22
N ALA A 147 -4.06 2.28 23.44
CA ALA A 147 -4.25 3.39 22.57
C ALA A 147 -3.74 3.12 21.15
N GLN A 148 -2.97 2.06 20.83
CA GLN A 148 -2.63 1.65 19.44
C GLN A 148 -3.83 1.31 18.52
N LEU A 149 -5.07 1.59 18.94
CA LEU A 149 -6.29 1.36 18.18
C LEU A 149 -6.25 1.89 16.73
N PRO A 150 -5.70 3.08 16.42
CA PRO A 150 -5.62 3.57 15.04
C PRO A 150 -4.71 2.75 14.10
N VAL A 151 -3.83 1.90 14.64
CA VAL A 151 -3.08 0.92 13.84
C VAL A 151 -4.03 -0.09 13.19
N VAL A 152 -5.14 -0.42 13.85
CA VAL A 152 -6.19 -1.29 13.29
C VAL A 152 -6.81 -0.65 12.04
N ALA A 153 -7.12 0.63 12.09
CA ALA A 153 -7.67 1.37 10.95
C ALA A 153 -6.66 1.43 9.78
N ARG A 154 -5.38 1.68 10.07
CA ARG A 154 -4.30 1.62 9.06
C ARG A 154 -4.23 0.23 8.43
N ALA A 155 -4.16 -0.83 9.23
CA ALA A 155 -4.07 -2.19 8.74
C ALA A 155 -5.25 -2.54 7.80
N LEU A 156 -6.48 -2.17 8.18
CA LEU A 156 -7.66 -2.38 7.35
C LEU A 156 -7.59 -1.59 6.04
N ALA A 157 -7.10 -0.35 6.07
CA ALA A 157 -6.87 0.45 4.86
C ALA A 157 -5.83 -0.19 3.93
N GLU A 158 -4.67 -0.62 4.46
CA GLU A 158 -3.63 -1.33 3.71
C GLU A 158 -4.19 -2.59 3.04
N SER A 159 -4.99 -3.35 3.80
CA SER A 159 -5.63 -4.57 3.29
C SER A 159 -6.55 -4.30 2.10
N ILE A 160 -7.36 -3.24 2.17
CA ILE A 160 -8.29 -2.85 1.11
C ILE A 160 -7.51 -2.32 -0.11
N VAL A 161 -6.59 -1.39 0.10
CA VAL A 161 -5.82 -0.72 -0.96
C VAL A 161 -4.99 -1.72 -1.76
N HIS A 162 -4.31 -2.63 -1.08
CA HIS A 162 -3.47 -3.64 -1.73
C HIS A 162 -4.27 -4.89 -2.13
N SER A 163 -5.52 -5.02 -1.67
CA SER A 163 -6.32 -6.25 -1.81
C SER A 163 -5.53 -7.45 -1.35
N ALA A 164 -5.02 -7.39 -0.12
CA ALA A 164 -4.04 -8.32 0.39
C ALA A 164 -4.22 -8.52 1.91
N PRO A 165 -3.71 -9.62 2.46
CA PRO A 165 -3.80 -9.87 3.89
C PRO A 165 -2.88 -8.95 4.69
N VAL A 166 -3.35 -8.56 5.86
CA VAL A 166 -2.60 -7.87 6.91
C VAL A 166 -2.69 -8.68 8.19
N HIS A 167 -1.71 -8.51 9.07
CA HIS A 167 -1.67 -9.19 10.35
C HIS A 167 -1.51 -8.21 11.51
N LEU A 168 -2.26 -8.46 12.58
CA LEU A 168 -2.09 -7.77 13.86
C LEU A 168 -1.98 -8.83 14.97
N ALA A 169 -0.87 -8.82 15.69
CA ALA A 169 -0.76 -9.55 16.95
C ALA A 169 -1.11 -8.64 18.11
N CYS A 170 -1.93 -9.08 19.05
CA CYS A 170 -2.29 -8.29 20.21
C CYS A 170 -2.17 -9.10 21.50
N SER A 171 -1.51 -8.53 22.49
CA SER A 171 -1.38 -9.19 23.80
C SER A 171 -2.72 -9.30 24.50
N SER A 172 -2.90 -10.44 25.17
CA SER A 172 -4.13 -10.81 25.87
C SER A 172 -4.60 -9.78 26.90
N ASP A 173 -3.66 -9.21 27.65
CA ASP A 173 -3.92 -8.16 28.63
C ASP A 173 -4.35 -6.85 27.96
N VAL A 174 -3.76 -6.50 26.81
CA VAL A 174 -4.11 -5.30 26.04
C VAL A 174 -5.55 -5.33 25.55
N PHE A 175 -6.06 -6.48 25.07
CA PHE A 175 -7.47 -6.61 24.68
C PHE A 175 -8.43 -6.28 25.83
N ALA A 176 -8.07 -6.65 27.06
CA ALA A 176 -8.91 -6.48 28.24
C ALA A 176 -8.76 -5.12 28.92
N MET A 177 -7.69 -4.39 28.63
CA MET A 177 -7.44 -3.07 29.20
C MET A 177 -8.53 -2.07 28.76
N PRO A 178 -8.93 -1.14 29.65
CA PRO A 178 -9.86 -0.08 29.28
C PRO A 178 -9.25 0.80 28.18
N LEU A 179 -10.08 1.21 27.23
CA LEU A 179 -9.76 2.34 26.38
C LEU A 179 -9.58 3.58 27.28
N PRO A 180 -8.61 4.45 26.97
CA PRO A 180 -8.52 5.74 27.64
C PRO A 180 -9.88 6.45 27.53
N GLY A 181 -10.42 6.93 28.66
CA GLY A 181 -11.70 7.63 28.67
C GLY A 181 -11.66 8.86 27.76
N GLY A 182 -12.65 9.00 26.87
CA GLY A 182 -12.63 9.96 25.74
C GLY A 182 -12.32 9.31 24.38
N ALA A 183 -12.63 8.02 24.22
CA ALA A 183 -12.58 7.31 22.94
C ALA A 183 -13.96 6.71 22.61
N GLY A 184 -14.98 7.56 22.46
CA GLY A 184 -16.12 7.20 21.62
C GLY A 184 -15.58 6.68 20.28
N ALA A 185 -16.21 5.65 19.71
CA ALA A 185 -15.90 5.29 18.33
C ALA A 185 -16.18 6.48 17.42
N ALA A 186 -15.14 7.26 17.13
CA ALA A 186 -15.09 8.05 15.92
C ALA A 186 -15.27 7.03 14.79
N SER A 187 -16.46 7.03 14.18
CA SER A 187 -16.67 6.26 12.96
C SER A 187 -15.59 6.71 11.98
N ALA A 188 -14.69 5.80 11.62
CA ALA A 188 -13.65 6.09 10.65
C ALA A 188 -14.33 6.17 9.28
N ARG A 189 -14.99 7.30 8.99
CA ARG A 189 -15.14 7.74 7.60
C ARG A 189 -13.74 8.05 7.10
N ALA A 190 -13.37 7.46 5.97
CA ALA A 190 -12.18 7.87 5.23
C ALA A 190 -12.21 9.41 5.09
N PRO A 191 -11.14 10.13 5.48
CA PRO A 191 -11.15 11.58 5.42
C PRO A 191 -11.30 11.99 3.95
N ARG A 192 -12.33 12.80 3.67
CA ARG A 192 -12.44 13.50 2.39
C ARG A 192 -11.50 14.71 2.44
N PRO A 193 -10.71 14.98 1.37
CA PRO A 193 -10.00 16.25 1.26
C PRO A 193 -10.99 17.41 1.33
N GLY A 194 -10.82 18.31 2.30
CA GLY A 194 -11.65 19.53 2.47
C GLY A 194 -12.87 19.45 3.40
N GLY A 195 -12.99 18.41 4.24
CA GLY A 195 -14.13 18.27 5.17
C GLY A 195 -13.90 18.88 6.57
N THR A 196 -14.94 19.47 7.16
CA THR A 196 -15.01 19.76 8.60
C THR A 196 -14.92 18.46 9.42
N ALA A 197 -14.21 18.46 10.55
CA ALA A 197 -14.13 17.29 11.42
C ALA A 197 -15.51 16.82 11.91
N ASP A 198 -15.60 15.56 12.31
CA ASP A 198 -16.82 14.98 12.85
C ASP A 198 -17.30 15.82 14.05
N LYS A 199 -18.54 16.32 13.99
CA LYS A 199 -19.15 17.12 15.06
C LYS A 199 -19.14 16.39 16.39
N ALA A 200 -19.25 15.06 16.38
CA ALA A 200 -19.19 14.25 17.60
C ALA A 200 -17.77 14.26 18.20
N ALA A 201 -16.73 14.13 17.36
CA ALA A 201 -15.33 14.19 17.80
C ALA A 201 -14.93 15.59 18.27
N VAL A 202 -15.44 16.65 17.61
CA VAL A 202 -15.28 18.04 18.08
C VAL A 202 -15.98 18.24 19.43
N GLY A 203 -17.17 17.64 19.64
CA GLY A 203 -17.86 17.65 20.92
C GLY A 203 -17.06 16.99 22.04
N GLU A 204 -16.56 15.77 21.80
CA GLU A 204 -15.73 15.04 22.77
C GLU A 204 -14.42 15.77 23.09
N ALA A 205 -13.78 16.37 22.09
CA ALA A 205 -12.61 17.20 22.27
C ALA A 205 -12.90 18.50 23.04
N ALA A 206 -14.05 19.14 22.81
CA ALA A 206 -14.50 20.31 23.56
C ALA A 206 -14.80 19.95 25.02
N GLU A 207 -15.48 18.82 25.27
CA GLU A 207 -15.72 18.32 26.64
C GLU A 207 -14.40 18.01 27.35
N LEU A 208 -13.44 17.38 26.65
CA LEU A 208 -12.14 17.07 27.20
C LEU A 208 -11.38 18.35 27.58
N LEU A 209 -11.37 19.37 26.70
CA LEU A 209 -10.75 20.67 26.98
C LEU A 209 -11.47 21.46 28.09
N ALA A 210 -12.80 21.33 28.22
CA ALA A 210 -13.58 22.00 29.27
C ALA A 210 -13.44 21.35 30.65
N ALA A 211 -13.07 20.06 30.70
CA ALA A 211 -13.04 19.26 31.92
C ALA A 211 -11.88 19.59 32.88
N GLY A 212 -10.93 20.46 32.51
CA GLY A 212 -9.87 20.91 33.40
C GLY A 212 -8.78 21.73 32.70
N PRO A 213 -7.69 22.09 33.39
CA PRO A 213 -6.67 22.98 32.86
C PRO A 213 -6.01 22.39 31.60
N ALA A 214 -6.03 23.16 30.51
CA ALA A 214 -5.42 22.78 29.24
C ALA A 214 -4.25 23.72 28.91
N ALA A 215 -3.21 23.20 28.27
CA ALA A 215 -2.20 23.96 27.54
C ALA A 215 -2.44 23.78 26.04
N ILE A 216 -2.19 24.82 25.23
CA ILE A 216 -2.17 24.68 23.78
C ILE A 216 -0.72 24.67 23.33
N LEU A 217 -0.31 23.62 22.64
CA LEU A 217 1.00 23.46 22.02
C LEU A 217 0.86 23.65 20.51
N VAL A 218 1.61 24.55 19.89
CA VAL A 218 1.50 24.78 18.44
C VAL A 218 2.79 24.36 17.73
N GLY A 219 2.69 23.34 16.88
CA GLY A 219 3.73 22.86 15.97
C GLY A 219 3.59 23.46 14.56
N ALA A 220 4.07 22.74 13.54
CA ALA A 220 4.02 23.21 12.16
C ALA A 220 2.58 23.21 11.59
N VAL A 221 1.94 24.38 11.43
CA VAL A 221 0.55 24.52 10.95
C VAL A 221 0.37 25.70 9.99
N ASP A 222 -0.62 25.70 9.10
CA ASP A 222 -0.82 26.82 8.17
C ASP A 222 -1.14 28.16 8.88
N ALA A 223 -0.79 29.29 8.25
CA ALA A 223 -0.89 30.64 8.84
C ALA A 223 -2.32 31.08 9.24
N GLY A 224 -3.35 30.45 8.70
CA GLY A 224 -4.76 30.74 9.04
C GLY A 224 -5.21 30.25 10.42
N VAL A 225 -4.34 29.53 11.13
CA VAL A 225 -4.68 28.84 12.39
C VAL A 225 -4.57 29.74 13.62
N ALA A 226 -3.80 30.83 13.55
CA ALA A 226 -3.48 31.67 14.71
C ALA A 226 -4.72 32.30 15.37
N ALA A 227 -5.62 32.89 14.59
CA ALA A 227 -6.85 33.54 15.10
C ALA A 227 -7.76 32.56 15.84
N GLU A 228 -7.84 31.31 15.36
CA GLU A 228 -8.68 30.28 15.96
C GLU A 228 -8.04 29.69 17.23
N VAL A 229 -6.71 29.56 17.26
CA VAL A 229 -5.99 29.23 18.50
C VAL A 229 -6.17 30.33 19.54
N GLU A 230 -6.13 31.61 19.16
CA GLU A 230 -6.37 32.73 20.07
C GLU A 230 -7.80 32.72 20.63
N ALA A 231 -8.79 32.55 19.77
CA ALA A 231 -10.20 32.45 20.18
C ALA A 231 -10.41 31.29 21.17
N LEU A 232 -9.78 30.15 20.90
CA LEU A 232 -9.86 28.96 21.74
C LEU A 232 -9.11 29.13 23.08
N ALA A 233 -7.89 29.68 23.07
CA ALA A 233 -7.12 30.00 24.26
C ALA A 233 -7.85 31.04 25.15
N GLY A 234 -8.53 31.99 24.51
CA GLY A 234 -9.41 32.97 25.14
C GLY A 234 -10.47 32.31 26.01
N ARG A 235 -11.19 31.33 25.43
CA ARG A 235 -12.28 30.57 26.06
C ARG A 235 -11.79 29.60 27.13
N LEU A 236 -10.68 28.92 26.89
CA LEU A 236 -10.12 27.93 27.81
C LEU A 236 -9.30 28.55 28.95
N VAL A 237 -8.92 29.82 28.83
CA VAL A 237 -7.94 30.46 29.73
C VAL A 237 -6.64 29.62 29.80
N ALA A 238 -6.24 29.06 28.65
CA ALA A 238 -5.12 28.15 28.50
C ALA A 238 -3.84 28.91 28.13
N PRO A 239 -2.66 28.57 28.69
CA PRO A 239 -1.39 29.01 28.15
C PRO A 239 -1.18 28.45 26.73
N VAL A 240 -0.73 29.29 25.80
CA VAL A 240 -0.32 28.89 24.46
C VAL A 240 1.20 28.84 24.41
N PHE A 241 1.72 27.65 24.13
CA PHE A 241 3.11 27.36 23.90
C PHE A 241 3.34 27.10 22.42
N VAL A 242 4.29 27.80 21.83
CA VAL A 242 4.61 27.65 20.41
C VAL A 242 5.97 26.98 20.27
N LEU A 243 6.04 25.89 19.51
CA LEU A 243 7.29 25.20 19.19
C LEU A 243 8.09 25.99 18.14
N PRO A 244 9.40 25.76 18.03
CA PRO A 244 10.22 26.44 17.02
C PRO A 244 9.64 26.38 15.59
N GLU A 245 9.13 25.21 15.18
CA GLU A 245 8.48 24.98 13.88
C GLU A 245 7.12 25.69 13.71
N GLY A 246 6.45 26.00 14.83
CA GLY A 246 5.17 26.72 14.89
C GLY A 246 5.32 28.24 15.05
N TYR A 247 6.52 28.71 15.42
CA TYR A 247 6.77 30.11 15.80
C TYR A 247 6.41 31.10 14.69
N ARG A 248 6.73 30.74 13.44
CA ARG A 248 6.45 31.55 12.23
C ARG A 248 4.97 31.91 12.03
N TYR A 249 4.04 31.20 12.66
CA TYR A 249 2.60 31.38 12.45
C TYR A 249 1.93 32.27 13.51
N PHE A 250 2.52 32.40 14.70
CA PHE A 250 2.00 33.24 15.79
C PHE A 250 2.65 34.62 15.85
N ALA A 251 3.75 34.83 15.13
CA ALA A 251 4.36 36.14 14.97
C ALA A 251 3.39 37.18 14.35
N ALA A 252 2.39 36.76 13.56
CA ALA A 252 1.56 37.65 12.74
C ALA A 252 0.29 38.24 13.43
N GLY A 253 0.09 38.04 14.73
CA GLY A 253 -1.15 38.46 15.42
C GLY A 253 -0.87 39.20 16.72
N ARG A 254 -1.45 40.39 16.89
CA ARG A 254 -1.55 41.05 18.21
C ARG A 254 -2.45 40.20 19.11
N ALA A 255 -1.87 39.24 19.83
CA ALA A 255 -2.52 38.60 20.96
C ALA A 255 -2.91 39.68 21.97
N GLY A 256 -4.21 39.93 22.14
CA GLY A 256 -4.77 40.92 23.05
C GLY A 256 -4.35 40.68 24.51
N GLY A 257 -3.19 41.20 24.89
CA GLY A 257 -2.71 41.29 26.27
C GLY A 257 -2.30 39.98 26.96
N ARG A 258 -2.20 38.85 26.25
CA ARG A 258 -1.75 37.56 26.82
C ARG A 258 -0.41 37.14 26.19
N ALA A 259 0.64 36.99 27.01
CA ALA A 259 1.98 36.69 26.55
C ALA A 259 2.08 35.28 25.93
N LEU A 260 2.38 35.19 24.63
CA LEU A 260 2.81 33.98 23.93
C LEU A 260 4.20 33.57 24.46
N ARG A 261 4.37 32.32 24.91
CA ARG A 261 5.68 31.80 25.34
C ARG A 261 6.18 30.73 24.37
N VAL A 262 7.40 30.88 23.87
CA VAL A 262 8.05 29.88 23.02
C VAL A 262 8.64 28.77 23.88
N LEU A 263 8.39 27.53 23.51
CA LEU A 263 8.95 26.37 24.18
C LEU A 263 10.44 26.20 23.88
N ARG A 264 11.26 26.19 24.94
CA ARG A 264 12.66 25.76 24.87
C ARG A 264 12.72 24.24 25.00
N GLU A 265 13.48 23.54 24.15
CA GLU A 265 13.65 22.07 24.27
C GLU A 265 14.33 21.62 25.58
N ARG A 266 14.84 22.55 26.40
CA ARG A 266 15.61 22.27 27.62
C ARG A 266 15.18 23.05 28.86
N GLU A 267 14.02 23.70 28.89
CA GLU A 267 13.56 24.41 30.10
C GLU A 267 12.84 23.47 31.09
N PRO A 268 13.41 23.19 32.28
CA PRO A 268 12.79 22.33 33.28
C PRO A 268 11.43 22.88 33.74
N ALA A 269 11.31 24.20 33.87
CA ALA A 269 10.09 24.87 34.30
C ALA A 269 8.92 24.70 33.32
N VAL A 270 9.20 24.53 32.02
CA VAL A 270 8.15 24.31 31.01
C VAL A 270 7.77 22.84 30.91
N ALA A 271 8.74 21.92 31.07
CA ALA A 271 8.44 20.51 31.26
C ALA A 271 7.62 20.30 32.56
N GLU A 272 7.93 21.01 33.64
CA GLU A 272 7.14 21.02 34.88
C GLU A 272 5.75 21.65 34.70
N ALA A 273 5.63 22.74 33.94
CA ALA A 273 4.34 23.36 33.63
C ALA A 273 3.46 22.47 32.75
N LEU A 274 4.02 21.84 31.71
CA LEU A 274 3.33 20.87 30.87
C LEU A 274 2.99 19.58 31.64
N ALA A 275 3.85 19.16 32.57
CA ALA A 275 3.57 18.05 33.48
C ALA A 275 2.49 18.40 34.52
N ALA A 276 2.34 19.68 34.88
CA ALA A 276 1.29 20.19 35.76
C ALA A 276 -0.04 20.44 35.03
N THR A 277 -0.03 20.53 33.69
CA THR A 277 -1.27 20.56 32.89
C THR A 277 -1.75 19.14 32.59
N GLU A 278 -2.95 18.82 33.02
CA GLU A 278 -3.54 17.50 32.78
C GLU A 278 -3.84 17.24 31.29
N ARG A 279 -3.92 18.30 30.47
CA ARG A 279 -4.36 18.27 29.08
C ARG A 279 -3.52 19.17 28.18
N VAL A 280 -3.13 18.65 27.01
CA VAL A 280 -2.35 19.40 26.01
C VAL A 280 -3.03 19.35 24.66
N LEU A 281 -3.42 20.49 24.10
CA LEU A 281 -3.89 20.61 22.72
C LEU A 281 -2.70 20.87 21.79
N LEU A 282 -2.17 19.84 21.14
CA LEU A 282 -1.22 19.99 20.03
C LEU A 282 -1.93 20.43 18.75
N VAL A 283 -1.59 21.60 18.23
CA VAL A 283 -2.03 22.12 16.94
C VAL A 283 -0.89 21.93 15.97
N GLY A 284 -0.99 20.92 15.10
CA GLY A 284 0.03 20.50 14.13
C GLY A 284 0.51 19.06 14.28
N PRO A 285 1.38 18.60 13.37
CA PRO A 285 1.92 17.24 13.35
C PRO A 285 2.92 17.01 14.49
N ARG A 286 3.16 15.74 14.80
CA ARG A 286 4.10 15.33 15.85
C ARG A 286 5.54 15.35 15.30
N SER A 287 6.32 16.34 15.68
CA SER A 287 7.77 16.43 15.43
C SER A 287 8.61 15.68 16.48
N ALA A 288 9.92 15.52 16.22
CA ALA A 288 10.87 15.01 17.22
C ALA A 288 10.91 15.88 18.50
N GLY A 289 10.69 17.20 18.37
CA GLY A 289 10.57 18.15 19.48
C GLY A 289 9.31 17.90 20.32
N THR A 290 8.13 17.80 19.68
CA THR A 290 6.87 17.45 20.39
C THR A 290 6.97 16.11 21.13
N ALA A 291 7.66 15.12 20.55
CA ALA A 291 7.79 13.79 21.11
C ALA A 291 8.57 13.76 22.44
N ARG A 292 9.46 14.74 22.67
CA ARG A 292 10.25 14.88 23.89
C ARG A 292 9.51 15.65 24.99
N LEU A 293 8.65 16.59 24.61
CA LEU A 293 7.95 17.50 25.53
C LEU A 293 6.63 16.92 26.06
N VAL A 294 6.02 16.00 25.30
CA VAL A 294 4.69 15.45 25.61
C VAL A 294 4.84 13.99 26.03
N ALA A 295 5.24 13.77 27.29
CA ALA A 295 5.47 12.43 27.86
C ALA A 295 4.36 11.94 28.82
N GLY A 296 3.39 12.79 29.16
CA GLY A 296 2.24 12.45 30.02
C GLY A 296 1.09 13.46 29.91
N GLY A 297 -0.15 13.03 30.21
CA GLY A 297 -1.38 13.84 30.12
C GLY A 297 -2.30 13.45 28.94
N ALA A 298 -3.54 13.97 28.93
CA ALA A 298 -4.48 13.78 27.81
C ALA A 298 -4.15 14.75 26.68
N VAL A 299 -3.63 14.23 25.56
CA VAL A 299 -3.17 15.07 24.45
C VAL A 299 -4.23 15.08 23.36
N LEU A 300 -4.74 16.26 23.01
CA LEU A 300 -5.61 16.47 21.87
C LEU A 300 -4.76 17.01 20.72
N GLN A 301 -4.72 16.35 19.57
CA GLN A 301 -4.00 16.81 18.39
C GLN A 301 -4.99 17.27 17.32
N VAL A 302 -4.79 18.46 16.78
CA VAL A 302 -5.47 18.97 15.58
C VAL A 302 -4.44 19.01 14.45
N ALA A 303 -4.62 18.24 13.38
CA ALA A 303 -3.65 18.14 12.29
C ALA A 303 -4.33 17.93 10.92
N GLY A 304 -3.57 18.15 9.84
CA GLY A 304 -4.04 17.92 8.47
C GLY A 304 -4.30 16.45 8.16
N ALA A 305 -5.23 16.16 7.23
CA ALA A 305 -5.61 14.78 6.87
C ALA A 305 -4.48 13.91 6.28
N GLY A 306 -3.40 14.53 5.77
CA GLY A 306 -2.24 13.85 5.18
C GLY A 306 -1.01 13.75 6.09
N GLU A 307 -1.06 14.27 7.31
CA GLU A 307 0.12 14.49 8.15
C GLU A 307 0.45 13.31 9.10
N LEU A 308 0.21 12.07 8.65
CA LEU A 308 0.52 10.85 9.42
C LEU A 308 2.02 10.52 9.36
N GLY A 309 2.79 11.06 10.30
CA GLY A 309 4.12 10.55 10.64
C GLY A 309 4.03 9.16 11.31
N ASP A 310 4.93 8.26 10.93
CA ASP A 310 4.93 6.80 11.13
C ASP A 310 4.96 6.23 12.57
N ARG A 311 4.59 6.97 13.61
CA ARG A 311 4.53 6.42 14.98
C ARG A 311 3.30 6.90 15.72
N TYR A 312 2.29 6.04 15.73
CA TYR A 312 1.11 6.17 16.55
C TYR A 312 1.50 6.21 18.05
N GLN A 313 1.02 7.21 18.80
CA GLN A 313 1.21 7.32 20.25
C GLN A 313 -0.09 7.01 20.97
N PRO A 314 -0.10 5.96 21.80
CA PRO A 314 -1.23 5.65 22.65
C PRO A 314 -1.61 6.82 23.59
N GLY A 315 -2.80 7.39 23.45
CA GLY A 315 -3.43 8.28 24.43
C GLY A 315 -3.85 9.64 23.88
N TRP A 316 -3.66 9.86 22.57
CA TRP A 316 -3.92 11.14 21.93
C TRP A 316 -5.30 11.14 21.25
N VAL A 317 -6.15 12.10 21.57
CA VAL A 317 -7.38 12.39 20.79
C VAL A 317 -6.95 13.14 19.54
N ARG A 318 -7.33 12.71 18.34
CA ARG A 318 -6.89 13.35 17.09
C ARG A 318 -8.07 13.85 16.26
N LEU A 319 -8.08 15.15 15.97
CA LEU A 319 -9.01 15.76 15.03
C LEU A 319 -8.26 16.03 13.72
N LEU A 320 -8.60 15.25 12.70
CA LEU A 320 -7.97 15.31 11.39
C LEU A 320 -8.88 16.04 10.39
N GLY A 321 -8.36 17.05 9.72
CA GLY A 321 -9.12 17.91 8.80
C GLY A 321 -8.41 19.25 8.62
N ASP A 322 -9.13 20.30 8.24
CA ASP A 322 -8.58 21.66 8.24
C ASP A 322 -8.41 22.15 9.70
N PRO A 323 -7.17 22.38 10.19
CA PRO A 323 -6.94 22.79 11.56
C PRO A 323 -7.69 24.07 11.95
N ALA A 324 -7.83 25.04 11.04
CA ALA A 324 -8.54 26.28 11.33
C ALA A 324 -10.04 26.03 11.52
N ALA A 325 -10.66 25.29 10.59
CA ALA A 325 -12.08 24.91 10.70
C ALA A 325 -12.36 24.08 11.96
N ILE A 326 -11.44 23.19 12.35
CA ILE A 326 -11.56 22.38 13.55
C ILE A 326 -11.50 23.24 14.81
N LEU A 327 -10.53 24.14 14.90
CA LEU A 327 -10.39 25.04 16.05
C LEU A 327 -11.57 26.00 16.17
N ALA A 328 -12.09 26.52 15.05
CA ALA A 328 -13.30 27.34 15.02
C ALA A 328 -14.51 26.57 15.55
N GLN A 329 -14.66 25.31 15.14
CA GLN A 329 -15.73 24.44 15.61
C GLN A 329 -15.57 24.07 17.08
N LEU A 330 -14.35 23.82 17.56
CA LEU A 330 -14.05 23.61 18.98
C LEU A 330 -14.43 24.85 19.80
N ALA A 331 -14.01 26.03 19.34
CA ALA A 331 -14.35 27.28 19.98
C ALA A 331 -15.87 27.47 20.03
N ALA A 332 -16.58 27.29 18.91
CA ALA A 332 -18.04 27.40 18.86
C ALA A 332 -18.75 26.40 19.81
N THR A 333 -18.24 25.17 19.88
CA THR A 333 -18.84 24.08 20.68
C THR A 333 -18.65 24.28 22.18
N LEU A 334 -17.53 24.86 22.61
CA LEU A 334 -17.28 25.23 24.01
C LEU A 334 -18.25 26.29 24.56
N GLY A 335 -19.00 26.99 23.69
CA GLY A 335 -19.98 27.99 24.10
C GLY A 335 -19.36 29.12 24.93
N SER A 336 -20.12 29.68 25.88
CA SER A 336 -19.67 30.66 26.88
C SER A 336 -19.32 30.03 28.24
N ALA A 337 -19.19 28.69 28.31
CA ALA A 337 -18.92 28.00 29.56
C ALA A 337 -17.49 28.31 30.02
N ALA A 338 -17.35 28.87 31.22
CA ALA A 338 -16.05 29.22 31.78
C ALA A 338 -15.31 27.94 32.22
N ALA A 339 -14.27 27.57 31.49
CA ALA A 339 -13.35 26.51 31.91
C ALA A 339 -12.62 26.90 33.21
N PRO A 340 -12.28 25.95 34.09
CA PRO A 340 -11.51 26.24 35.30
C PRO A 340 -10.13 26.82 34.95
N ALA A 341 -9.75 27.91 35.63
CA ALA A 341 -8.53 28.65 35.32
C ALA A 341 -7.27 27.79 35.55
N GLY A 342 -6.46 27.62 34.50
CA GLY A 342 -5.11 27.07 34.62
C GLY A 342 -4.13 28.06 35.26
N PRO A 343 -2.89 27.62 35.57
CA PRO A 343 -1.85 28.50 36.10
C PRO A 343 -1.68 29.72 35.20
N ARG A 344 -1.66 30.92 35.79
CA ARG A 344 -1.54 32.15 34.99
C ARG A 344 -0.12 32.22 34.41
N PRO A 345 0.06 32.65 33.14
CA PRO A 345 1.38 32.78 32.52
C PRO A 345 2.40 33.64 33.29
N SER A 346 1.94 34.44 34.28
CA SER A 346 2.74 35.28 35.16
C SER A 346 3.40 34.54 36.34
N GLU A 347 3.04 33.28 36.63
CA GLU A 347 3.44 32.56 37.85
C GLU A 347 4.58 31.54 37.63
N LEU A 348 5.05 31.33 36.40
CA LEU A 348 6.14 30.41 36.08
C LEU A 348 7.51 31.09 36.21
N PRO A 349 8.50 30.50 36.92
CA PRO A 349 9.80 31.13 37.16
C PRO A 349 10.60 31.26 35.86
N VAL A 350 11.16 32.47 35.63
CA VAL A 350 12.09 32.73 34.53
C VAL A 350 13.49 32.33 34.99
N ALA A 351 14.08 31.29 34.41
CA ALA A 351 15.47 30.97 34.66
C ALA A 351 16.35 32.06 34.05
N GLY A 352 16.90 32.93 34.91
CA GLY A 352 17.83 33.97 34.52
C GLY A 352 19.26 33.44 34.41
N GLY A 353 19.98 33.92 33.39
CA GLY A 353 21.45 33.99 33.40
C GLY A 353 22.14 33.66 32.07
N ALA A 354 22.34 34.66 31.20
CA ALA A 354 23.43 34.72 30.20
C ALA A 354 23.43 36.09 29.45
N PRO A 355 24.58 36.54 28.90
CA PRO A 355 24.91 37.96 28.63
C PRO A 355 24.28 38.59 27.36
N ASP A 356 23.39 37.89 26.65
CA ASP A 356 22.97 38.27 25.29
C ASP A 356 21.79 39.27 25.19
N ARG A 357 21.16 39.66 26.31
CA ARG A 357 19.98 40.56 26.30
C ARG A 357 20.21 41.86 25.54
N ALA A 358 21.40 42.44 25.64
CA ALA A 358 21.73 43.71 24.97
C ALA A 358 21.75 43.58 23.44
N LEU A 359 22.30 42.47 22.91
CA LEU A 359 22.34 42.18 21.47
C LEU A 359 20.94 42.02 20.89
N TRP A 360 20.09 41.23 21.55
CA TRP A 360 18.74 40.98 21.04
C TRP A 360 17.82 42.19 21.21
N SER A 361 18.00 42.98 22.28
CA SER A 361 17.31 44.27 22.44
C SER A 361 17.71 45.27 21.35
N ALA A 362 18.98 45.25 20.94
CA ALA A 362 19.48 46.02 19.82
C ALA A 362 18.87 45.62 18.48
N LEU A 363 18.87 44.32 18.19
CA LEU A 363 18.24 43.75 17.01
C LEU A 363 16.72 44.00 17.00
N ASP A 364 16.08 44.02 18.17
CA ASP A 364 14.68 44.42 18.28
C ASP A 364 14.46 45.89 17.90
N ALA A 365 15.30 46.80 18.38
CA ALA A 365 15.19 48.22 18.07
C ALA A 365 15.52 48.54 16.60
N ALA A 366 16.42 47.77 15.97
CA ALA A 366 16.98 48.12 14.66
C ALA A 366 16.29 47.43 13.46
N LEU A 367 15.54 46.35 13.68
CA LEU A 367 14.86 45.61 12.61
C LEU A 367 13.38 45.99 12.48
N PRO A 368 12.84 46.10 11.25
CA PRO A 368 11.42 46.33 11.04
C PRO A 368 10.59 45.14 11.54
N ALA A 369 9.32 45.39 11.85
CA ALA A 369 8.44 44.42 12.50
C ALA A 369 8.22 43.15 11.66
N ASP A 370 8.42 43.23 10.35
CA ASP A 370 8.21 42.20 9.34
C ASP A 370 9.51 41.55 8.84
N ALA A 371 10.63 41.81 9.52
CA ALA A 371 11.91 41.24 9.15
C ALA A 371 11.90 39.70 9.25
N VAL A 372 12.66 39.05 8.36
CA VAL A 372 12.95 37.61 8.46
C VAL A 372 14.29 37.42 9.17
N LEU A 373 14.31 36.63 10.22
CA LEU A 373 15.51 36.28 10.98
C LEU A 373 15.84 34.82 10.75
N ALA A 374 16.94 34.53 10.05
CA ALA A 374 17.48 33.20 9.94
C ALA A 374 18.49 32.95 11.07
N LEU A 375 18.30 31.92 11.88
CA LEU A 375 19.06 31.73 13.12
C LEU A 375 19.75 30.37 13.15
N ASP A 376 20.99 30.32 13.64
CA ASP A 376 21.69 29.06 13.89
C ASP A 376 21.10 28.34 15.12
N PRO A 377 21.02 26.99 15.13
CA PRO A 377 20.56 26.24 16.28
C PRO A 377 21.51 26.38 17.48
N GLY A 378 21.02 26.03 18.67
CA GLY A 378 21.78 26.17 19.92
C GLY A 378 21.72 27.59 20.47
N ARG A 379 22.86 28.10 20.98
CA ARG A 379 22.89 29.36 21.76
C ARG A 379 22.34 30.59 21.01
N VAL A 380 22.51 30.67 19.70
CA VAL A 380 21.99 31.78 18.88
C VAL A 380 20.47 31.76 18.88
N LEU A 381 19.88 30.60 18.58
CA LEU A 381 18.44 30.41 18.61
C LEU A 381 17.85 30.60 20.01
N ASP A 382 18.50 30.04 21.03
CA ASP A 382 18.08 30.17 22.43
C ASP A 382 18.07 31.65 22.86
N GLY A 383 19.13 32.39 22.55
CA GLY A 383 19.20 33.83 22.84
C GLY A 383 18.13 34.64 22.10
N ALA A 384 17.81 34.26 20.85
CA ALA A 384 16.75 34.90 20.10
C ALA A 384 15.39 34.72 20.78
N PHE A 385 15.05 33.49 21.18
CA PHE A 385 13.81 33.21 21.89
C PHE A 385 13.72 33.88 23.26
N ASP A 386 14.86 34.11 23.92
CA ASP A 386 14.90 34.69 25.26
C ASP A 386 14.70 36.21 25.28
N HIS A 387 15.03 36.88 24.17
CA HIS A 387 15.25 38.32 24.21
C HIS A 387 14.69 39.11 23.00
N LEU A 388 14.29 38.45 21.90
CA LEU A 388 13.49 39.11 20.85
C LEU A 388 12.00 39.07 21.23
N PRO A 389 11.32 40.21 21.38
CA PRO A 389 9.88 40.23 21.59
C PRO A 389 9.14 39.70 20.34
N VAL A 390 8.04 38.99 20.57
CA VAL A 390 7.15 38.47 19.53
C VAL A 390 6.52 39.65 18.78
N ARG A 391 7.05 39.98 17.61
CA ARG A 391 6.48 40.89 16.58
C ARG A 391 6.16 40.08 15.33
N GLU A 392 5.62 40.69 14.26
CA GLU A 392 5.37 40.09 12.91
C GLU A 392 6.63 39.54 12.19
N ARG A 393 7.69 39.23 12.92
CA ARG A 393 8.97 38.77 12.41
C ARG A 393 8.88 37.29 12.11
N THR A 394 9.30 36.93 10.90
CA THR A 394 9.39 35.52 10.53
C THR A 394 10.73 34.97 10.99
N LEU A 395 10.74 34.03 11.94
CA LEU A 395 11.96 33.26 12.25
C LEU A 395 12.07 32.07 11.29
N THR A 396 13.25 31.80 10.78
CA THR A 396 13.56 30.62 9.96
C THR A 396 14.86 29.98 10.45
N SER A 397 14.91 28.66 10.50
CA SER A 397 16.10 27.89 10.89
C SER A 397 15.92 26.44 10.48
N SER A 398 16.97 25.63 10.63
CA SER A 398 16.93 24.18 10.53
C SER A 398 16.91 23.53 11.91
N PHE A 399 15.84 23.82 12.66
CA PHE A 399 15.70 23.60 14.11
C PHE A 399 15.96 22.17 14.59
N GLY A 400 15.49 21.16 13.84
CA GLY A 400 15.46 19.76 14.29
C GLY A 400 16.78 18.99 14.18
N LEU A 401 17.79 19.56 13.51
CA LEU A 401 19.01 18.83 13.15
C LEU A 401 20.26 19.30 13.89
N GLY A 402 20.22 20.49 14.52
CA GLY A 402 21.36 21.02 15.27
C GLY A 402 22.60 21.34 14.41
N VAL A 403 22.42 21.54 13.09
CA VAL A 403 23.50 21.83 12.14
C VAL A 403 24.02 23.26 12.35
N PRO A 404 25.27 23.47 12.80
CA PRO A 404 25.85 24.81 12.91
C PRO A 404 25.94 25.49 11.54
N GLY A 405 25.70 26.79 11.46
CA GLY A 405 25.83 27.57 10.22
C GLY A 405 24.63 27.56 9.27
N CYS A 406 23.56 26.83 9.59
CA CYS A 406 22.35 26.76 8.75
C CYS A 406 21.64 28.11 8.54
N ALA A 407 21.91 29.12 9.37
CA ALA A 407 21.30 30.44 9.27
C ALA A 407 21.55 31.10 7.90
N LEU A 408 22.75 30.95 7.35
CA LEU A 408 23.12 31.59 6.09
C LEU A 408 22.36 31.03 4.87
N PRO A 409 22.32 29.70 4.61
CA PRO A 409 21.49 29.16 3.54
C PRO A 409 19.98 29.38 3.79
N ALA A 410 19.50 29.31 5.03
CA ALA A 410 18.10 29.59 5.33
C ALA A 410 17.73 31.06 5.01
N ALA A 411 18.61 32.01 5.32
CA ALA A 411 18.45 33.42 4.98
C ALA A 411 18.45 33.68 3.46
N ILE A 412 19.31 33.01 2.72
CA ILE A 412 19.31 33.11 1.25
C ILE A 412 17.95 32.69 0.70
N GLY A 413 17.41 31.57 1.19
CA GLY A 413 16.08 31.12 0.80
C GLY A 413 14.98 32.10 1.19
N ALA A 414 15.06 32.68 2.39
CA ALA A 414 14.14 33.71 2.86
C ALA A 414 14.13 34.97 1.98
N VAL A 415 15.30 35.50 1.61
CA VAL A 415 15.39 36.67 0.72
C VAL A 415 14.77 36.37 -0.63
N LEU A 416 15.01 35.18 -1.17
CA LEU A 416 14.51 34.79 -2.48
C LEU A 416 13.00 34.58 -2.49
N ALA A 417 12.44 34.08 -1.38
CA ALA A 417 11.00 33.97 -1.22
C ALA A 417 10.32 35.31 -0.90
N ARG A 418 11.01 36.20 -0.17
CA ARG A 418 10.47 37.45 0.39
C ARG A 418 11.41 38.62 0.14
N PRO A 419 11.62 39.02 -1.13
CA PRO A 419 12.51 40.13 -1.47
C PRO A 419 12.00 41.49 -0.97
N ASP A 420 10.71 41.55 -0.59
CA ASP A 420 10.05 42.69 0.01
C ASP A 420 10.41 42.89 1.49
N ARG A 421 10.98 41.88 2.15
CA ARG A 421 11.27 41.90 3.59
C ARG A 421 12.75 42.01 3.85
N ARG A 422 13.10 42.68 4.96
CA ARG A 422 14.48 42.72 5.44
C ARG A 422 14.86 41.36 6.01
N VAL A 423 15.91 40.73 5.50
CA VAL A 423 16.38 39.43 6.01
C VAL A 423 17.71 39.59 6.74
N LEU A 424 17.83 38.93 7.89
CA LEU A 424 19.02 38.89 8.72
C LEU A 424 19.39 37.44 9.03
N ALA A 425 20.60 37.00 8.72
CA ALA A 425 21.16 35.75 9.23
C ALA A 425 21.91 36.02 10.53
N VAL A 426 21.67 35.26 11.59
CA VAL A 426 22.45 35.29 12.83
C VAL A 426 23.10 33.93 13.01
N THR A 427 24.43 33.92 13.02
CA THR A 427 25.28 32.73 13.02
C THR A 427 26.40 32.88 14.04
N THR A 428 27.04 31.77 14.39
CA THR A 428 28.31 31.79 15.14
C THR A 428 29.51 31.91 14.20
N GLU A 429 30.70 32.21 14.72
CA GLU A 429 31.95 32.19 13.94
C GLU A 429 32.23 30.82 13.32
N ALA A 430 31.99 29.74 14.07
CA ALA A 430 32.08 28.37 13.56
C ALA A 430 31.03 28.09 12.47
N GLY A 431 29.78 28.52 12.67
CA GLY A 431 28.72 28.37 11.67
C GLY A 431 28.95 29.19 10.41
N LEU A 432 29.50 30.39 10.54
CA LEU A 432 29.84 31.24 9.40
C LEU A 432 31.03 30.65 8.63
N ALA A 433 32.00 30.05 9.31
CA ALA A 433 33.10 29.36 8.66
C ALA A 433 32.62 28.17 7.82
N GLU A 434 31.64 27.40 8.33
CA GLU A 434 31.03 26.27 7.62
C GLU A 434 30.38 26.70 6.29
N PHE A 435 29.64 27.82 6.28
CA PHE A 435 28.92 28.30 5.10
C PHE A 435 29.54 29.55 4.44
N ALA A 436 30.82 29.86 4.70
CA ALA A 436 31.45 31.10 4.23
C ALA A 436 31.36 31.31 2.71
N GLY A 437 31.35 30.23 1.94
CA GLY A 437 31.17 30.25 0.49
C GLY A 437 29.85 30.88 0.03
N GLU A 438 28.79 30.82 0.84
CA GLU A 438 27.49 31.41 0.53
C GLU A 438 27.48 32.95 0.57
N LEU A 439 28.47 33.58 1.20
CA LEU A 439 28.66 35.03 1.10
C LEU A 439 28.91 35.47 -0.35
N LEU A 440 29.57 34.64 -1.16
CA LEU A 440 29.73 34.89 -2.59
C LEU A 440 28.40 34.74 -3.35
N THR A 441 27.49 33.88 -2.90
CA THR A 441 26.12 33.78 -3.44
C THR A 441 25.36 35.07 -3.18
N VAL A 442 25.41 35.57 -1.95
CA VAL A 442 24.79 36.84 -1.53
C VAL A 442 25.29 38.00 -2.39
N ALA A 443 26.62 38.12 -2.53
CA ALA A 443 27.24 39.16 -3.35
C ALA A 443 26.88 39.03 -4.84
N ARG A 444 26.93 37.80 -5.40
CA ARG A 444 26.64 37.53 -6.81
C ARG A 444 25.22 37.94 -7.20
N TYR A 445 24.24 37.63 -6.36
CA TYR A 445 22.83 37.94 -6.62
C TYR A 445 22.38 39.27 -6.03
N ARG A 446 23.29 40.02 -5.41
CA ARG A 446 23.01 41.29 -4.71
C ARG A 446 21.82 41.14 -3.75
N LEU A 447 21.78 40.03 -3.02
CA LEU A 447 20.69 39.73 -2.11
C LEU A 447 20.72 40.74 -0.96
N PRO A 448 19.59 41.40 -0.62
CA PRO A 448 19.50 42.31 0.53
C PRO A 448 19.48 41.52 1.85
N LEU A 449 20.56 40.79 2.12
CA LEU A 449 20.80 40.00 3.32
C LEU A 449 21.80 40.72 4.22
N THR A 450 21.47 40.82 5.50
CA THR A 450 22.42 41.20 6.54
C THR A 450 22.90 39.93 7.28
N VAL A 451 24.19 39.78 7.57
CA VAL A 451 24.74 38.62 8.29
C VAL A 451 25.39 39.11 9.58
N LEU A 452 24.94 38.58 10.72
CA LEU A 452 25.45 38.86 12.05
C LEU A 452 26.19 37.63 12.58
N CYS A 453 27.47 37.79 12.91
CA CYS A 453 28.34 36.71 13.39
C CYS A 453 28.71 36.93 14.86
N LEU A 454 28.35 35.96 15.72
CA LEU A 454 28.67 36.00 17.15
C LEU A 454 30.02 35.33 17.42
N ALA A 455 30.93 36.02 18.12
CA ALA A 455 32.21 35.45 18.50
C ALA A 455 32.04 34.50 19.70
N THR A 456 32.45 33.24 19.54
CA THR A 456 32.46 32.25 20.61
C THR A 456 33.88 32.12 21.16
N GLY A 457 34.10 32.52 22.42
CA GLY A 457 35.43 32.70 23.01
C GLY A 457 36.36 31.48 23.12
N ASP A 458 36.05 30.32 22.52
CA ASP A 458 36.80 29.06 22.70
C ASP A 458 37.63 28.60 21.50
N HIS A 459 37.62 29.29 20.35
CA HIS A 459 38.55 28.95 19.27
C HIS A 459 39.13 30.19 18.60
N ARG A 460 40.44 30.39 18.75
CA ARG A 460 41.23 31.15 17.77
C ARG A 460 41.33 30.31 16.49
N VAL A 461 40.27 30.26 15.68
CA VAL A 461 40.39 29.85 14.29
C VAL A 461 40.80 31.09 13.52
N GLY A 462 42.09 31.16 13.17
CA GLY A 462 42.58 32.20 12.28
C GLY A 462 42.00 32.02 10.87
N LEU A 463 41.51 33.13 10.31
CA LEU A 463 41.51 33.49 8.89
C LEU A 463 40.78 32.54 7.91
N ASP A 464 39.52 32.87 7.58
CA ASP A 464 39.01 32.77 6.18
C ASP A 464 37.70 33.57 5.97
N ALA A 465 36.80 33.63 6.96
CA ALA A 465 35.49 34.27 6.79
C ALA A 465 35.56 35.80 6.57
N ALA A 466 36.47 36.49 7.26
CA ALA A 466 36.69 37.94 7.08
C ALA A 466 37.35 38.27 5.73
N ASP A 467 38.17 37.36 5.20
CA ASP A 467 38.81 37.50 3.89
C ASP A 467 37.85 37.15 2.76
N ALA A 468 37.01 36.13 2.93
CA ALA A 468 35.90 35.81 2.03
C ALA A 468 34.86 36.94 1.96
N ALA A 469 34.52 37.56 3.09
CA ALA A 469 33.64 38.74 3.13
C ALA A 469 34.28 39.94 2.41
N ARG A 470 35.57 40.22 2.65
CA ARG A 470 36.32 41.28 1.93
C ARG A 470 36.41 41.00 0.42
N ALA A 471 36.70 39.76 0.02
CA ALA A 471 36.76 39.34 -1.38
C ALA A 471 35.40 39.41 -2.09
N ALA A 472 34.30 39.25 -1.34
CA ALA A 472 32.92 39.38 -1.83
C ALA A 472 32.39 40.83 -1.83
N GLY A 473 33.17 41.81 -1.34
CA GLY A 473 32.73 43.21 -1.19
C GLY A 473 31.73 43.42 -0.06
N LEU A 474 31.70 42.52 0.92
CA LEU A 474 30.76 42.51 2.04
C LEU A 474 31.46 42.99 3.33
N THR A 475 30.83 43.89 4.07
CA THR A 475 31.32 44.32 5.39
C THR A 475 30.75 43.39 6.46
N ALA A 476 31.56 42.44 6.96
CA ALA A 476 31.18 41.55 8.06
C ALA A 476 31.61 42.15 9.41
N VAL A 477 30.74 42.10 10.43
CA VAL A 477 31.08 42.49 11.81
C VAL A 477 31.13 41.26 12.70
N THR A 478 32.28 41.04 13.32
CA THR A 478 32.49 40.11 14.42
C THR A 478 32.25 40.83 15.75
N ALA A 479 31.22 40.43 16.50
CA ALA A 479 30.98 40.96 17.84
C ALA A 479 31.75 40.13 18.88
N ALA A 480 32.83 40.67 19.45
CA ALA A 480 33.52 40.06 20.59
C ALA A 480 32.77 40.37 21.89
N ALA A 481 32.40 39.33 22.65
CA ALA A 481 31.66 39.43 23.91
C ALA A 481 32.53 39.91 25.11
N ALA A 482 33.45 40.85 24.90
CA ALA A 482 34.27 41.40 25.96
C ALA A 482 33.68 42.73 26.45
N ASP A 483 33.14 42.70 27.67
CA ASP A 483 32.64 43.81 28.48
C ASP A 483 31.32 44.45 28.06
N ALA A 484 30.23 43.95 28.65
CA ALA A 484 28.92 44.59 28.74
C ALA A 484 28.93 45.93 29.52
N GLY A 485 29.93 46.80 29.34
CA GLY A 485 30.08 47.93 30.26
C GLY A 485 31.16 48.98 30.03
N ALA A 486 31.77 49.14 28.86
CA ALA A 486 32.62 50.32 28.66
C ALA A 486 32.61 50.84 27.21
N ALA A 487 32.08 52.05 27.03
CA ALA A 487 32.25 52.89 25.84
C ALA A 487 31.53 52.48 24.54
N LEU A 488 30.21 52.25 24.59
CA LEU A 488 29.34 52.46 23.42
C LEU A 488 28.40 53.65 23.67
N GLY A 489 29.02 54.83 23.68
CA GLY A 489 28.44 56.05 23.10
C GLY A 489 28.30 55.97 21.56
N THR A 490 28.15 54.76 21.01
CA THR A 490 27.99 54.35 19.62
C THR A 490 27.26 53.01 19.67
N GLY A 491 26.00 52.95 19.27
CA GLY A 491 25.16 51.77 19.47
C GLY A 491 25.65 50.47 18.77
N PRO A 492 24.98 49.34 19.05
CA PRO A 492 25.18 48.06 18.36
C PRO A 492 25.21 48.29 16.84
N ALA A 493 26.37 48.10 16.22
CA ALA A 493 26.57 48.38 14.80
C ALA A 493 25.87 47.29 13.97
N LEU A 494 24.63 47.55 13.60
CA LEU A 494 23.93 46.82 12.55
C LEU A 494 24.56 47.21 11.20
N VAL A 495 25.47 46.37 10.69
CA VAL A 495 26.11 46.66 9.40
C VAL A 495 25.24 46.14 8.26
N GLN A 496 24.58 47.09 7.62
CA GLN A 496 23.90 46.88 6.35
C GLN A 496 24.95 46.73 5.25
N VAL A 497 24.85 45.71 4.40
CA VAL A 497 25.56 45.70 3.11
C VAL A 497 24.84 46.72 2.22
N PRO A 498 25.42 47.90 1.91
CA PRO A 498 24.77 48.82 1.00
C PRO A 498 24.95 48.29 -0.42
N VAL A 499 23.86 47.84 -1.05
CA VAL A 499 23.82 47.68 -2.50
C VAL A 499 23.34 49.02 -3.07
N GLU A 500 24.25 49.91 -3.46
CA GLU A 500 23.83 51.09 -4.24
C GLU A 500 23.19 50.63 -5.56
N PRO A 501 22.05 51.21 -5.97
CA PRO A 501 21.46 50.94 -7.27
C PRO A 501 22.27 51.68 -8.34
N ALA A 502 23.45 51.14 -8.69
CA ALA A 502 24.26 51.63 -9.79
C ALA A 502 24.18 50.69 -11.00
N ALA A 503 24.14 51.33 -12.17
CA ALA A 503 23.83 50.81 -13.49
C ALA A 503 24.42 49.43 -13.83
N ARG A 504 23.68 48.69 -14.69
CA ARG A 504 24.02 47.39 -15.30
C ARG A 504 25.53 47.17 -15.41
N ALA A 505 26.09 46.34 -14.54
CA ALA A 505 27.45 45.83 -14.66
C ALA A 505 27.39 44.41 -15.23
N GLU A 506 28.18 44.16 -16.28
CA GLU A 506 28.25 42.89 -16.99
C GLU A 506 28.75 41.72 -16.11
N PRO A 507 28.42 40.46 -16.48
CA PRO A 507 28.75 39.30 -15.66
C PRO A 507 30.27 39.12 -15.54
N LEU A 508 30.76 39.00 -14.30
CA LEU A 508 32.16 38.68 -14.03
C LEU A 508 32.39 37.18 -14.30
N GLU A 509 33.07 36.83 -15.38
CA GLU A 509 33.62 35.48 -15.59
C GLU A 509 34.89 35.30 -14.75
N LEU A 510 34.83 34.43 -13.74
CA LEU A 510 36.03 33.96 -13.03
C LEU A 510 36.36 32.55 -13.50
N HIS A 511 37.50 32.45 -14.20
CA HIS A 511 38.13 31.22 -14.63
C HIS A 511 38.48 30.31 -13.45
N SER A 512 37.99 29.08 -13.46
CA SER A 512 38.45 28.01 -12.57
C SER A 512 39.87 27.59 -12.98
N GLY A 513 40.85 27.87 -12.14
CA GLY A 513 42.24 27.48 -12.33
C GLY A 513 42.51 25.99 -12.03
N GLN A 514 42.77 25.24 -13.11
CA GLN A 514 43.83 24.22 -13.33
C GLN A 514 43.80 22.91 -12.49
N ASN A 515 44.03 21.70 -13.03
CA ASN A 515 44.89 21.30 -14.16
C ASN A 515 44.46 19.91 -14.74
N THR A 516 44.19 19.80 -16.04
CA THR A 516 44.99 19.19 -17.14
C THR A 516 44.85 17.68 -17.40
N GLY A 517 44.26 17.36 -18.56
CA GLY A 517 44.42 16.12 -19.31
C GLY A 517 44.00 16.34 -20.76
N GLN A 518 44.95 16.22 -21.68
CA GLN A 518 44.90 16.61 -23.09
C GLN A 518 43.89 15.81 -23.93
N ASN A 519 43.08 16.48 -24.75
CA ASN A 519 42.91 16.14 -26.17
C ASN A 519 42.22 17.29 -26.94
N ARG A 520 43.03 18.12 -27.61
CA ARG A 520 42.54 19.06 -28.64
C ARG A 520 42.71 18.41 -30.01
N GLY A 521 41.64 17.82 -30.51
CA GLY A 521 41.42 17.63 -31.95
C GLY A 521 40.54 18.76 -32.46
N ARG A 522 41.05 19.57 -33.38
CA ARG A 522 40.28 20.55 -34.16
C ARG A 522 39.37 19.82 -35.13
N ASP A 523 38.10 20.24 -35.16
CA ASP A 523 37.22 20.39 -36.34
C ASP A 523 35.92 21.00 -35.77
N GLY A 524 35.43 22.17 -36.20
CA GLY A 524 35.00 22.48 -37.55
C GLY A 524 33.50 22.79 -37.45
N GLY A 525 33.13 24.05 -37.70
CA GLY A 525 31.83 24.70 -37.52
C GLY A 525 30.55 23.83 -37.48
N ARG A 526 29.64 24.18 -36.57
CA ARG A 526 28.21 24.33 -36.86
C ARG A 526 27.53 25.15 -35.76
N ASP A 527 27.14 26.35 -36.16
CA ASP A 527 26.02 27.09 -35.61
C ASP A 527 24.82 26.14 -35.43
N ARG A 528 24.38 25.92 -34.18
CA ARG A 528 23.11 25.24 -33.87
C ARG A 528 22.38 26.07 -32.83
N GLY A 529 21.27 26.64 -33.28
CA GLY A 529 20.44 27.58 -32.54
C GLY A 529 19.94 27.07 -31.20
N ARG A 530 19.62 28.04 -30.35
CA ARG A 530 18.85 27.91 -29.11
C ARG A 530 17.55 27.14 -29.40
N THR A 531 17.58 25.82 -29.20
CA THR A 531 16.37 24.99 -29.17
C THR A 531 15.94 24.89 -27.72
N SER A 532 14.71 25.33 -27.44
CA SER A 532 14.05 25.11 -26.16
C SER A 532 14.04 23.62 -25.84
N GLY A 533 14.63 23.20 -24.72
CA GLY A 533 14.76 21.80 -24.30
C GLY A 533 13.44 21.06 -23.99
N ARG A 534 12.30 21.47 -24.54
CA ARG A 534 10.96 20.91 -24.28
C ARG A 534 10.79 19.43 -24.66
N GLY A 535 11.71 18.88 -25.45
CA GLY A 535 11.69 17.49 -25.91
C GLY A 535 12.63 16.54 -25.18
N THR A 536 13.28 16.95 -24.08
CA THR A 536 14.18 16.09 -23.30
C THR A 536 13.62 15.77 -21.92
N VAL A 537 14.15 14.75 -21.25
CA VAL A 537 13.80 14.44 -19.84
C VAL A 537 14.09 15.63 -18.95
N ALA A 538 15.19 16.36 -19.20
CA ALA A 538 15.44 17.62 -18.52
C ALA A 538 14.30 18.62 -18.72
N GLY A 539 13.81 18.80 -19.96
CA GLY A 539 12.67 19.65 -20.30
C GLY A 539 11.35 19.23 -19.67
N ALA A 540 11.06 17.94 -19.71
CA ALA A 540 9.83 17.37 -19.20
C ALA A 540 9.80 17.39 -17.69
N LEU A 541 10.91 17.04 -17.03
CA LEU A 541 11.07 17.18 -15.59
C LEU A 541 10.94 18.65 -15.19
N ALA A 542 11.59 19.58 -15.89
CA ALA A 542 11.46 21.01 -15.62
C ALA A 542 10.03 21.53 -15.80
N ALA A 543 9.35 21.15 -16.89
CA ALA A 543 7.96 21.51 -17.14
C ALA A 543 7.00 20.91 -16.11
N ALA A 544 7.27 19.68 -15.66
CA ALA A 544 6.48 18.98 -14.67
C ALA A 544 6.66 19.54 -13.26
N LEU A 545 7.89 19.93 -12.90
CA LEU A 545 8.15 20.67 -11.68
C LEU A 545 7.47 22.05 -11.74
N ALA A 546 7.59 22.77 -12.85
CA ALA A 546 6.91 24.06 -13.04
C ALA A 546 5.38 23.94 -12.94
N ALA A 547 4.79 22.91 -13.57
CA ALA A 547 3.35 22.63 -13.52
C ALA A 547 2.86 22.29 -12.10
N ARG A 548 3.74 21.71 -11.27
CA ARG A 548 3.47 21.44 -9.86
C ARG A 548 3.68 22.65 -8.96
N GLY A 549 4.12 23.79 -9.51
CA GLY A 549 4.31 25.03 -8.77
C GLY A 549 5.76 25.34 -8.39
N VAL A 550 6.74 24.57 -8.88
CA VAL A 550 8.16 24.87 -8.66
C VAL A 550 8.55 26.11 -9.46
N ARG A 551 8.80 27.21 -8.74
CA ARG A 551 9.22 28.50 -9.33
C ARG A 551 10.72 28.72 -9.31
N HIS A 552 11.42 28.09 -8.38
CA HIS A 552 12.86 28.21 -8.24
C HIS A 552 13.52 26.87 -7.99
N SER A 553 14.76 26.75 -8.45
CA SER A 553 15.62 25.59 -8.20
C SER A 553 17.00 26.04 -7.76
N TYR A 554 17.54 25.36 -6.75
CA TYR A 554 18.80 25.68 -6.10
C TYR A 554 19.84 24.60 -6.36
N GLY A 555 21.10 24.96 -6.57
CA GLY A 555 22.14 23.96 -6.85
C GLY A 555 23.47 24.60 -7.20
N ARG A 556 24.56 23.82 -7.18
CA ARG A 556 25.87 24.29 -7.68
C ARG A 556 25.98 24.27 -9.20
N PHE A 557 25.04 23.60 -9.87
CA PHE A 557 24.93 23.46 -11.32
C PHE A 557 26.27 23.29 -12.05
N ILE A 558 27.10 22.37 -11.55
CA ILE A 558 28.38 22.02 -12.15
C ILE A 558 28.22 20.77 -13.03
N GLY A 559 28.98 20.70 -14.12
CA GLY A 559 29.06 19.51 -14.98
C GLY A 559 27.69 19.03 -15.46
N ALA A 560 27.30 17.83 -15.04
CA ALA A 560 26.10 17.14 -15.50
C ALA A 560 24.77 17.77 -15.08
N ALA A 561 24.74 18.77 -14.20
CA ALA A 561 23.51 19.48 -13.85
C ALA A 561 23.12 20.59 -14.85
N GLU A 562 23.99 20.94 -15.80
CA GLU A 562 23.78 22.03 -16.77
C GLU A 562 22.55 21.82 -17.70
N PRO A 563 22.29 20.60 -18.24
CA PRO A 563 21.10 20.36 -19.06
C PRO A 563 19.80 20.61 -18.29
N LEU A 564 19.72 20.13 -17.03
CA LEU A 564 18.57 20.37 -16.17
C LEU A 564 18.44 21.86 -15.81
N ARG A 565 19.55 22.57 -15.57
CA ARG A 565 19.55 24.02 -15.32
C ARG A 565 18.94 24.78 -16.50
N ALA A 566 19.39 24.49 -17.71
CA ALA A 566 18.90 25.14 -18.92
C ALA A 566 17.41 24.85 -19.15
N ALA A 567 16.98 23.62 -18.88
CA ALA A 567 15.58 23.20 -18.98
C ALA A 567 14.68 23.90 -17.94
N LEU A 568 15.12 23.98 -16.69
CA LEU A 568 14.43 24.71 -15.62
C LEU A 568 14.25 26.18 -15.99
N ALA A 569 15.31 26.85 -16.45
CA ALA A 569 15.22 28.23 -16.93
C ALA A 569 14.24 28.37 -18.11
N GLY A 570 14.25 27.41 -19.05
CA GLY A 570 13.32 27.38 -20.19
C GLY A 570 11.86 27.12 -19.81
N ALA A 571 11.61 26.46 -18.68
CA ALA A 571 10.27 26.22 -18.12
C ALA A 571 9.76 27.36 -17.23
N GLY A 572 10.53 28.45 -17.09
CA GLY A 572 10.20 29.56 -16.21
C GLY A 572 10.50 29.28 -14.73
N VAL A 573 11.32 28.26 -14.45
CA VAL A 573 11.85 27.98 -13.11
C VAL A 573 13.19 28.70 -12.96
N GLY A 574 13.25 29.69 -12.06
CA GLY A 574 14.48 30.44 -11.82
C GLY A 574 15.56 29.55 -11.17
N THR A 575 16.71 29.40 -11.83
CA THR A 575 17.83 28.62 -11.30
C THR A 575 18.79 29.52 -10.55
N VAL A 576 19.01 29.24 -9.26
CA VAL A 576 19.88 30.04 -8.39
C VAL A 576 21.10 29.20 -7.99
N PRO A 577 22.25 29.42 -8.65
CA PRO A 577 23.54 28.91 -8.24
C PRO A 577 23.89 29.25 -6.78
N VAL A 578 24.05 28.23 -5.94
CA VAL A 578 24.61 28.34 -4.59
C VAL A 578 26.04 27.81 -4.58
N ARG A 579 26.85 28.18 -3.60
CA ARG A 579 28.30 27.93 -3.58
C ARG A 579 28.69 26.72 -2.74
N HIS A 580 28.06 26.57 -1.57
CA HIS A 580 28.28 25.47 -0.64
C HIS A 580 27.47 24.24 -1.06
N ALA A 581 28.03 23.06 -0.83
CA ALA A 581 27.46 21.79 -1.29
C ALA A 581 26.18 21.42 -0.52
N GLU A 582 26.07 21.82 0.74
CA GLU A 582 24.90 21.56 1.60
C GLU A 582 23.74 22.54 1.39
N SER A 583 24.03 23.74 0.87
CA SER A 583 23.05 24.80 0.71
C SER A 583 21.87 24.53 -0.24
N PRO A 584 21.94 23.71 -1.31
CA PRO A 584 20.84 23.55 -2.24
C PRO A 584 19.52 23.12 -1.58
N ALA A 585 19.52 22.02 -0.83
CA ALA A 585 18.31 21.54 -0.14
C ALA A 585 17.88 22.47 1.00
N MET A 586 18.82 23.14 1.68
CA MET A 586 18.50 24.07 2.78
C MET A 586 17.86 25.37 2.28
N VAL A 587 18.39 25.94 1.20
CA VAL A 587 17.82 27.12 0.53
C VAL A 587 16.46 26.76 -0.07
N ALA A 588 16.36 25.59 -0.73
CA ALA A 588 15.11 25.09 -1.30
C ALA A 588 14.04 24.84 -0.23
N SER A 589 14.42 24.23 0.88
CA SER A 589 13.56 24.02 2.04
C SER A 589 13.07 25.37 2.59
N ALA A 590 13.98 26.34 2.82
CA ALA A 590 13.60 27.67 3.29
C ALA A 590 12.62 28.37 2.34
N VAL A 591 12.83 28.26 1.03
CA VAL A 591 11.91 28.85 0.03
C VAL A 591 10.55 28.15 0.05
N ALA A 592 10.52 26.82 0.13
CA ALA A 592 9.28 26.07 0.28
C ALA A 592 8.55 26.44 1.57
N LYS A 593 9.27 26.65 2.68
CA LYS A 593 8.70 27.11 3.96
C LYS A 593 8.10 28.51 3.88
N HIS A 594 8.72 29.43 3.12
CA HIS A 594 8.27 30.82 3.01
C HIS A 594 7.19 31.05 1.95
N THR A 595 7.15 30.21 0.91
CA THR A 595 6.20 30.33 -0.20
C THR A 595 5.03 29.36 -0.10
N GLY A 596 5.18 28.25 0.63
CA GLY A 596 4.24 27.12 0.63
C GLY A 596 4.22 26.34 -0.69
N ALA A 597 4.97 26.79 -1.70
CA ALA A 597 5.04 26.18 -3.01
C ALA A 597 6.15 25.12 -3.05
N PRO A 598 5.98 24.04 -3.84
CA PRO A 598 7.05 23.07 -4.01
C PRO A 598 8.30 23.75 -4.54
N THR A 599 9.44 23.40 -3.98
CA THR A 599 10.73 23.95 -4.38
C THR A 599 11.68 22.81 -4.70
N ALA A 600 12.55 23.01 -5.69
CA ALA A 600 13.50 21.99 -6.12
C ALA A 600 14.94 22.33 -5.71
N CYS A 601 15.74 21.31 -5.45
CA CYS A 601 17.20 21.44 -5.49
C CYS A 601 17.80 20.41 -6.46
N VAL A 602 18.93 20.79 -7.07
CA VAL A 602 19.66 19.97 -8.05
C VAL A 602 21.05 19.68 -7.53
N VAL A 603 21.37 18.39 -7.44
CA VAL A 603 22.64 17.86 -6.96
C VAL A 603 23.35 17.16 -8.10
N ALA A 604 24.63 17.44 -8.33
CA ALA A 604 25.42 16.80 -9.40
C ALA A 604 26.70 16.10 -8.89
N GLY A 605 26.97 16.14 -7.59
CA GLY A 605 28.09 15.44 -6.96
C GLY A 605 27.62 14.36 -5.99
N GLU A 606 28.33 13.23 -5.95
CA GLU A 606 28.05 12.13 -5.01
C GLU A 606 28.24 12.56 -3.55
N ALA A 607 29.31 13.32 -3.27
CA ALA A 607 29.55 13.92 -1.96
C ALA A 607 28.47 14.95 -1.61
N ASP A 608 28.01 15.72 -2.60
CA ASP A 608 26.94 16.71 -2.42
C ASP A 608 25.60 16.04 -2.07
N LEU A 609 25.33 14.80 -2.53
CA LEU A 609 24.08 14.09 -2.24
C LEU A 609 23.91 13.81 -0.75
N VAL A 610 24.96 13.35 -0.07
CA VAL A 610 24.91 13.07 1.38
C VAL A 610 24.62 14.35 2.16
N LEU A 611 25.16 15.48 1.69
CA LEU A 611 24.93 16.79 2.30
C LEU A 611 23.49 17.29 2.12
N GLN A 612 22.69 16.72 1.22
CA GLN A 612 21.28 17.12 1.11
C GLN A 612 20.38 16.52 2.20
N LEU A 613 20.87 15.53 2.96
CA LEU A 613 20.09 14.92 4.05
C LEU A 613 19.58 15.96 5.02
N ASN A 614 20.40 16.96 5.36
CA ASN A 614 20.00 18.00 6.30
C ASN A 614 18.84 18.84 5.76
N GLY A 615 18.90 19.29 4.51
CA GLY A 615 17.77 19.99 3.89
C GLY A 615 16.54 19.09 3.65
N ALA A 616 16.72 17.80 3.40
CA ALA A 616 15.63 16.84 3.24
C ALA A 616 14.91 16.52 4.56
N TYR A 617 15.66 16.24 5.63
CA TYR A 617 15.10 16.09 6.97
C TYR A 617 14.42 17.37 7.42
N ASP A 618 15.05 18.52 7.22
CA ASP A 618 14.49 19.84 7.52
C ASP A 618 13.16 20.08 6.78
N ALA A 619 13.09 19.77 5.49
CA ALA A 619 11.87 19.88 4.71
C ALA A 619 10.80 18.88 5.17
N ARG A 620 11.17 17.63 5.47
CA ARG A 620 10.25 16.61 6.00
C ARG A 620 9.68 17.01 7.37
N PHE A 621 10.52 17.53 8.26
CA PHE A 621 10.10 17.96 9.60
C PHE A 621 9.16 19.16 9.55
N ASP A 622 9.39 20.09 8.61
CA ASP A 622 8.60 21.33 8.49
C ASP A 622 7.46 21.26 7.48
N HIS A 623 7.17 20.05 6.96
CA HIS A 623 6.18 19.78 5.92
C HIS A 623 6.35 20.71 4.69
N ALA A 624 7.60 20.95 4.34
CA ALA A 624 7.97 21.75 3.18
C ALA A 624 8.03 20.83 1.95
N PRO A 625 7.24 21.08 0.90
CA PRO A 625 7.27 20.29 -0.32
C PRO A 625 8.61 20.50 -1.04
N LEU A 626 9.54 19.57 -0.84
CA LEU A 626 10.89 19.62 -1.41
C LEU A 626 11.06 18.51 -2.45
N VAL A 627 11.59 18.87 -3.61
CA VAL A 627 12.02 17.91 -4.62
C VAL A 627 13.55 17.94 -4.71
N VAL A 628 14.19 16.85 -4.28
CA VAL A 628 15.63 16.66 -4.41
C VAL A 628 15.90 15.91 -5.70
N VAL A 629 16.53 16.58 -6.68
CA VAL A 629 16.89 15.99 -7.97
C VAL A 629 18.40 15.75 -8.00
N ALA A 630 18.81 14.49 -7.94
CA ALA A 630 20.22 14.12 -7.99
C ALA A 630 20.61 13.56 -9.36
N ILE A 631 21.61 14.16 -10.00
CA ILE A 631 22.13 13.74 -11.30
C ILE A 631 23.22 12.70 -11.09
N ARG A 632 22.81 11.43 -11.03
CA ARG A 632 23.68 10.27 -10.80
C ARG A 632 24.67 10.10 -11.95
N GLN A 633 25.96 10.12 -11.62
CA GLN A 633 27.01 9.75 -12.57
C GLN A 633 27.24 8.22 -12.53
N PRO A 634 27.72 7.60 -13.63
CA PRO A 634 28.03 6.17 -13.66
C PRO A 634 29.01 5.71 -12.55
N GLN A 635 29.90 6.60 -12.12
CA GLN A 635 30.91 6.35 -11.09
C GLN A 635 30.41 6.48 -9.64
N TRP A 636 29.13 6.83 -9.41
CA TRP A 636 28.61 6.94 -8.04
C TRP A 636 28.48 5.57 -7.38
N THR A 637 29.09 5.44 -6.21
CA THR A 637 29.02 4.27 -5.31
C THR A 637 27.84 4.32 -4.36
N VAL A 638 27.39 5.52 -3.98
CA VAL A 638 26.22 5.74 -3.12
C VAL A 638 24.93 5.52 -3.93
N GLU A 639 24.02 4.72 -3.38
CA GLU A 639 22.66 4.56 -3.89
C GLU A 639 21.74 5.54 -3.17
N GLY A 640 21.38 6.64 -3.85
CA GLY A 640 20.65 7.72 -3.21
C GLY A 640 19.21 7.37 -2.87
N THR A 641 18.59 6.45 -3.63
CA THR A 641 17.23 5.96 -3.36
C THR A 641 17.17 5.21 -2.03
N SER A 642 18.25 4.54 -1.65
CA SER A 642 18.40 3.88 -0.35
C SER A 642 18.79 4.89 0.75
N LEU A 643 19.69 5.83 0.45
CA LEU A 643 20.14 6.87 1.39
C LEU A 643 18.99 7.76 1.89
N LEU A 644 18.05 8.09 0.99
CA LEU A 644 16.95 9.01 1.28
C LEU A 644 15.61 8.31 1.51
N ALA A 645 15.54 6.96 1.50
CA ALA A 645 14.30 6.20 1.70
C ALA A 645 13.59 6.53 3.02
N ASP A 646 14.36 6.80 4.08
CA ASP A 646 13.83 7.14 5.40
C ASP A 646 13.19 8.54 5.44
N VAL A 647 13.56 9.42 4.51
CA VAL A 647 13.16 10.84 4.50
C VAL A 647 12.36 11.27 3.29
N ALA A 648 12.39 10.51 2.19
CA ALA A 648 11.75 10.87 0.95
C ALA A 648 11.04 9.66 0.33
N VAL A 649 9.98 9.93 -0.42
CA VAL A 649 9.51 8.97 -1.41
C VAL A 649 10.51 9.00 -2.56
N THR A 650 11.06 7.84 -2.91
CA THR A 650 12.21 7.77 -3.83
C THR A 650 11.82 7.19 -5.17
N ALA A 651 12.40 7.74 -6.24
CA ALA A 651 12.25 7.25 -7.59
C ALA A 651 13.52 7.49 -8.40
N ARG A 652 13.69 6.70 -9.45
CA ARG A 652 14.83 6.79 -10.36
C ARG A 652 14.39 7.07 -11.78
N VAL A 653 15.07 7.99 -12.46
CA VAL A 653 14.87 8.40 -13.84
C VAL A 653 16.06 7.91 -14.67
N THR A 654 15.82 6.88 -15.49
CA THR A 654 16.84 6.22 -16.31
C THR A 654 16.83 6.69 -17.77
N GLY A 655 15.98 7.67 -18.09
CA GLY A 655 15.82 8.23 -19.44
C GLY A 655 14.55 7.76 -20.14
N SER A 656 13.80 6.84 -19.52
CA SER A 656 12.53 6.34 -20.05
C SER A 656 11.35 7.22 -19.59
N PRO A 657 10.31 7.41 -20.42
CA PRO A 657 9.09 8.11 -20.03
C PRO A 657 8.39 7.48 -18.81
N GLU A 658 8.51 6.16 -18.62
CA GLU A 658 7.97 5.43 -17.47
C GLU A 658 8.75 5.76 -16.20
N SER A 659 10.08 5.81 -16.28
CA SER A 659 10.94 6.22 -15.16
C SER A 659 10.66 7.66 -14.75
N LEU A 660 10.40 8.55 -15.72
CA LEU A 660 9.99 9.92 -15.49
C LEU A 660 8.56 10.00 -14.91
N SER A 661 7.63 9.18 -15.39
CA SER A 661 6.24 9.17 -14.89
C SER A 661 6.15 8.60 -13.47
N ALA A 662 6.92 7.56 -13.16
CA ALA A 662 7.06 7.02 -11.80
C ALA A 662 7.69 8.06 -10.86
N ALA A 663 8.76 8.73 -11.32
CA ALA A 663 9.35 9.84 -10.59
C ALA A 663 8.35 10.97 -10.31
N LEU A 664 7.47 11.28 -11.25
CA LEU A 664 6.45 12.30 -11.04
C LEU A 664 5.30 11.83 -10.18
N GLY A 665 4.92 10.55 -10.23
CA GLY A 665 4.00 9.96 -9.26
C GLY A 665 4.56 10.06 -7.84
N THR A 666 5.87 9.86 -7.68
CA THR A 666 6.60 10.09 -6.42
C THR A 666 6.60 11.57 -6.02
N VAL A 667 6.79 12.50 -6.97
CA VAL A 667 6.65 13.94 -6.71
C VAL A 667 5.21 14.28 -6.33
N ASP A 668 4.20 13.71 -6.99
CA ASP A 668 2.79 13.96 -6.69
C ASP A 668 2.43 13.41 -5.31
N GLU A 669 2.89 12.21 -4.98
CA GLU A 669 2.74 11.63 -3.65
C GLU A 669 3.40 12.52 -2.58
N ALA A 670 4.64 12.95 -2.81
CA ALA A 670 5.37 13.78 -1.85
C ALA A 670 4.76 15.19 -1.73
N VAL A 671 4.48 15.88 -2.84
CA VAL A 671 3.89 17.22 -2.85
C VAL A 671 2.49 17.20 -2.24
N HIS A 672 1.67 16.19 -2.55
CA HIS A 672 0.34 16.01 -1.95
C HIS A 672 0.44 15.75 -0.44
N ARG A 673 1.46 15.00 0.01
CA ARG A 673 1.74 14.77 1.43
C ARG A 673 2.53 15.90 2.10
N ARG A 674 2.84 16.99 1.39
CA ARG A 674 3.76 18.06 1.84
C ARG A 674 5.05 17.49 2.44
N SER A 675 5.65 16.55 1.71
CA SER A 675 6.79 15.72 2.08
C SER A 675 7.89 15.85 1.01
N VAL A 676 8.97 15.09 1.17
CA VAL A 676 10.14 15.12 0.28
C VAL A 676 10.02 14.07 -0.81
N ALA A 677 10.24 14.47 -2.05
CA ALA A 677 10.50 13.58 -3.17
C ALA A 677 12.00 13.54 -3.46
N TYR A 678 12.55 12.34 -3.59
CA TYR A 678 13.91 12.15 -4.06
C TYR A 678 13.90 11.51 -5.44
N LEU A 679 14.44 12.23 -6.42
CA LEU A 679 14.58 11.79 -7.79
C LEU A 679 16.05 11.56 -8.11
N GLU A 680 16.44 10.30 -8.28
CA GLU A 680 17.75 9.95 -8.80
C GLU A 680 17.68 9.91 -10.33
N VAL A 681 18.29 10.88 -11.01
CA VAL A 681 18.30 11.00 -12.47
C VAL A 681 19.65 10.57 -13.01
N ASP A 682 19.71 9.52 -13.83
CA ASP A 682 20.95 9.13 -14.48
C ASP A 682 21.43 10.28 -15.40
N ALA A 683 22.72 10.62 -15.38
CA ALA A 683 23.23 11.75 -16.16
C ALA A 683 22.95 11.63 -17.66
N GLY A 684 23.03 10.41 -18.20
CA GLY A 684 22.68 10.11 -19.59
C GLY A 684 21.17 10.19 -19.89
N ALA A 685 20.32 10.22 -18.85
CA ALA A 685 18.88 10.35 -19.00
C ALA A 685 18.45 11.77 -19.34
N LEU A 686 19.19 12.80 -18.93
CA LEU A 686 18.77 14.20 -19.05
C LEU A 686 18.53 14.65 -20.50
N ASP A 687 19.35 14.15 -21.41
CA ASP A 687 19.28 14.44 -22.85
C ASP A 687 18.37 13.46 -23.60
N ALA A 688 17.82 12.45 -22.92
CA ALA A 688 16.92 11.48 -23.53
C ALA A 688 15.64 12.18 -24.01
N ALA A 689 15.18 11.82 -25.21
CA ALA A 689 13.99 12.41 -25.80
C ALA A 689 12.72 11.99 -25.02
N VAL A 690 11.82 12.93 -24.80
CA VAL A 690 10.49 12.68 -24.22
C VAL A 690 9.45 12.73 -25.34
N PRO A 691 8.50 11.79 -25.39
CA PRO A 691 7.47 11.72 -26.44
C PRO A 691 6.72 13.04 -26.62
N GLU A 692 6.42 13.36 -27.88
CA GLU A 692 5.66 14.55 -28.26
C GLU A 692 4.24 14.48 -27.65
N GLY A 693 3.88 15.44 -26.80
CA GLY A 693 2.55 15.49 -26.16
C GLY A 693 2.49 15.01 -24.69
N TRP A 694 3.61 14.59 -24.10
CA TRP A 694 3.67 14.20 -22.69
C TRP A 694 3.20 15.34 -21.73
N ARG A 695 2.31 15.03 -20.77
CA ARG A 695 1.70 15.95 -19.80
C ARG A 695 1.70 15.33 -18.39
N PRO A 696 2.02 16.08 -17.32
CA PRO A 696 1.87 15.61 -15.95
C PRO A 696 0.39 15.63 -15.50
N GLY A 697 -0.12 14.52 -14.91
CA GLY A 697 -1.49 14.40 -14.39
C GLY A 697 -1.64 14.68 -12.87
N PRO A 698 -2.88 14.85 -12.33
CA PRO A 698 -3.16 15.04 -10.90
C PRO A 698 -3.44 13.70 -10.13
N PRO A 699 -3.42 13.64 -8.78
CA PRO A 699 -3.60 12.40 -7.98
C PRO A 699 -5.03 12.18 -7.39
N THR A 700 -5.57 10.95 -7.48
CA THR A 700 -6.93 10.52 -7.02
C THR A 700 -7.06 9.00 -6.66
N PRO A 701 -8.13 8.52 -5.95
CA PRO A 701 -8.21 7.19 -5.30
C PRO A 701 -8.40 6.05 -6.31
N ARG A 702 -7.57 4.97 -6.26
CA ARG A 702 -7.36 3.98 -7.37
C ARG A 702 -8.31 4.22 -8.54
N ASP A 703 -7.99 5.27 -9.28
CA ASP A 703 -8.75 5.62 -10.46
C ASP A 703 -8.74 4.40 -11.36
N GLU A 704 -9.87 4.12 -12.00
CA GLU A 704 -9.85 3.24 -13.14
C GLU A 704 -8.83 3.81 -14.13
N VAL A 705 -7.71 3.10 -14.29
CA VAL A 705 -6.60 3.58 -15.10
C VAL A 705 -7.03 3.40 -16.55
N ALA A 706 -7.31 4.49 -17.24
CA ALA A 706 -7.57 4.43 -18.67
C ALA A 706 -6.27 4.04 -19.42
N PRO A 707 -6.36 3.21 -20.46
CA PRO A 707 -5.19 2.86 -21.26
C PRO A 707 -4.67 4.07 -22.05
N ALA A 708 -3.35 4.17 -22.21
CA ALA A 708 -2.74 5.20 -23.05
C ALA A 708 -3.15 5.04 -24.54
N GLU A 709 -3.36 6.16 -25.24
CA GLU A 709 -3.95 6.19 -26.58
C GLU A 709 -3.13 5.43 -27.63
N GLU A 710 -1.81 5.58 -27.64
CA GLU A 710 -0.95 5.00 -28.66
C GLU A 710 -0.88 3.46 -28.56
N PRO A 711 -0.58 2.86 -27.38
CA PRO A 711 -0.72 1.42 -27.19
C PRO A 711 -2.13 0.90 -27.47
N LEU A 712 -3.17 1.66 -27.08
CA LEU A 712 -4.56 1.32 -27.36
C LEU A 712 -4.86 1.29 -28.87
N ALA A 713 -4.40 2.28 -29.63
CA ALA A 713 -4.58 2.35 -31.07
C ALA A 713 -3.87 1.18 -31.78
N GLU A 714 -2.67 0.80 -31.33
CA GLU A 714 -1.99 -0.39 -31.85
C GLU A 714 -2.73 -1.68 -31.51
N VAL A 715 -3.24 -1.82 -30.28
CA VAL A 715 -4.07 -2.96 -29.87
C VAL A 715 -5.32 -3.04 -30.74
N VAL A 716 -6.04 -1.93 -30.94
CA VAL A 716 -7.23 -1.87 -31.80
C VAL A 716 -6.91 -2.21 -33.24
N ARG A 717 -5.81 -1.70 -33.82
CA ARG A 717 -5.36 -2.04 -35.19
C ARG A 717 -5.05 -3.53 -35.31
N THR A 718 -4.35 -4.09 -34.32
CA THR A 718 -3.97 -5.51 -34.27
C THR A 718 -5.22 -6.40 -34.17
N LEU A 719 -6.15 -6.07 -33.29
CA LEU A 719 -7.42 -6.78 -33.11
C LEU A 719 -8.34 -6.63 -34.33
N SER A 720 -8.34 -5.47 -34.99
CA SER A 720 -9.12 -5.23 -36.22
C SER A 720 -8.59 -6.02 -37.41
N GLY A 721 -7.26 -6.20 -37.50
CA GLY A 721 -6.62 -7.01 -38.55
C GLY A 721 -6.66 -8.53 -38.29
N ALA A 722 -6.96 -8.96 -37.07
CA ALA A 722 -6.94 -10.37 -36.70
C ALA A 722 -7.98 -11.19 -37.47
N ARG A 723 -7.62 -12.36 -37.97
CA ARG A 723 -8.54 -13.30 -38.62
C ARG A 723 -9.22 -14.20 -37.60
N ARG A 724 -8.51 -14.57 -36.53
CA ARG A 724 -8.95 -15.51 -35.49
C ARG A 724 -8.60 -14.99 -34.08
N PRO A 725 -9.10 -13.79 -33.69
CA PRO A 725 -8.83 -13.24 -32.36
C PRO A 725 -9.46 -14.10 -31.26
N VAL A 726 -8.78 -14.26 -30.13
CA VAL A 726 -9.29 -14.92 -28.92
C VAL A 726 -9.09 -14.00 -27.72
N VAL A 727 -10.06 -13.95 -26.81
CA VAL A 727 -9.94 -13.25 -25.52
C VAL A 727 -9.73 -14.27 -24.41
N LEU A 728 -8.68 -14.12 -23.61
CA LEU A 728 -8.43 -14.86 -22.37
C LEU A 728 -8.75 -13.97 -21.16
N ALA A 729 -9.88 -14.22 -20.51
CA ALA A 729 -10.32 -13.45 -19.35
C ALA A 729 -9.91 -14.13 -18.03
N GLY A 730 -9.27 -13.34 -17.15
CA GLY A 730 -8.92 -13.72 -15.79
C GLY A 730 -9.90 -13.18 -14.76
N ARG A 731 -9.57 -13.40 -13.48
CA ARG A 731 -10.33 -12.87 -12.34
C ARG A 731 -10.38 -11.33 -12.33
N GLY A 732 -9.35 -10.66 -12.86
CA GLY A 732 -9.32 -9.19 -12.95
C GLY A 732 -10.40 -8.60 -13.87
N THR A 733 -11.11 -9.43 -14.63
CA THR A 733 -12.30 -9.01 -15.41
C THR A 733 -13.59 -9.01 -14.57
N ALA A 734 -13.56 -9.48 -13.32
CA ALA A 734 -14.70 -9.38 -12.42
C ALA A 734 -15.14 -7.92 -12.24
N GLY A 735 -16.43 -7.65 -12.41
CA GLY A 735 -16.99 -6.30 -12.44
C GLY A 735 -17.03 -5.66 -13.84
N ALA A 736 -16.46 -6.29 -14.87
CA ALA A 736 -16.49 -5.81 -16.27
C ALA A 736 -17.15 -6.82 -17.23
N GLN A 737 -18.14 -7.58 -16.74
CA GLN A 737 -18.76 -8.68 -17.49
C GLN A 737 -19.55 -8.17 -18.72
N ALA A 738 -20.23 -7.03 -18.58
CA ALA A 738 -20.99 -6.44 -19.69
C ALA A 738 -20.05 -5.96 -20.80
N GLU A 739 -19.01 -5.24 -20.42
CA GLU A 739 -17.98 -4.72 -21.32
C GLU A 739 -17.21 -5.86 -22.02
N LEU A 740 -16.94 -6.96 -21.31
CA LEU A 740 -16.34 -8.17 -21.90
C LEU A 740 -17.27 -8.77 -22.97
N ALA A 741 -18.57 -8.85 -22.69
CA ALA A 741 -19.55 -9.39 -23.63
C ALA A 741 -19.71 -8.50 -24.88
N GLU A 742 -19.72 -7.17 -24.68
CA GLU A 742 -19.76 -6.18 -25.75
C GLU A 742 -18.51 -6.26 -26.63
N LEU A 743 -17.31 -6.28 -26.05
CA LEU A 743 -16.07 -6.43 -26.79
C LEU A 743 -16.04 -7.73 -27.58
N ALA A 744 -16.40 -8.85 -26.95
CA ALA A 744 -16.42 -10.15 -27.61
C ALA A 744 -17.37 -10.15 -28.82
N THR A 745 -18.53 -9.48 -28.69
CA THR A 745 -19.51 -9.31 -29.76
C THR A 745 -18.96 -8.45 -30.88
N ALA A 746 -18.40 -7.28 -30.57
CA ALA A 746 -17.79 -6.36 -31.54
C ALA A 746 -16.64 -7.02 -32.32
N LEU A 747 -15.81 -7.82 -31.65
CA LEU A 747 -14.72 -8.55 -32.31
C LEU A 747 -15.19 -9.77 -33.11
N GLY A 748 -16.34 -10.36 -32.76
CA GLY A 748 -16.69 -11.70 -33.19
C GLY A 748 -15.82 -12.80 -32.57
N ALA A 749 -15.13 -12.51 -31.46
CA ALA A 749 -14.10 -13.37 -30.89
C ALA A 749 -14.68 -14.38 -29.88
N PRO A 750 -14.22 -15.63 -29.84
CA PRO A 750 -14.41 -16.51 -28.69
C PRO A 750 -13.69 -15.98 -27.44
N VAL A 751 -14.31 -16.20 -26.28
CA VAL A 751 -13.77 -15.92 -24.96
C VAL A 751 -13.44 -17.24 -24.27
N VAL A 752 -12.21 -17.38 -23.82
CA VAL A 752 -11.73 -18.45 -22.95
C VAL A 752 -11.37 -17.86 -21.59
N THR A 753 -11.38 -18.65 -20.53
CA THR A 753 -11.10 -18.15 -19.18
C THR A 753 -9.98 -18.92 -18.51
N THR A 754 -9.27 -18.28 -17.58
CA THR A 754 -8.53 -19.03 -16.56
C THR A 754 -9.50 -19.71 -15.59
N MET A 755 -8.99 -20.54 -14.69
CA MET A 755 -9.80 -21.16 -13.64
C MET A 755 -10.46 -20.10 -12.75
N ALA A 756 -9.66 -19.16 -12.22
CA ALA A 756 -10.16 -18.06 -11.40
C ALA A 756 -11.02 -17.03 -12.17
N GLY A 757 -10.93 -17.01 -13.51
CA GLY A 757 -11.81 -16.22 -14.37
C GLY A 757 -13.10 -16.95 -14.78
N ARG A 758 -13.33 -18.20 -14.36
CA ARG A 758 -14.59 -18.89 -14.66
C ARG A 758 -15.75 -18.15 -13.99
N GLY A 759 -16.82 -17.88 -14.75
CA GLY A 759 -17.98 -17.11 -14.27
C GLY A 759 -17.99 -15.64 -14.70
N VAL A 760 -16.87 -15.05 -15.15
CA VAL A 760 -16.87 -13.67 -15.69
C VAL A 760 -17.69 -13.53 -16.98
N LEU A 761 -17.91 -14.65 -17.68
CA LEU A 761 -18.84 -14.75 -18.78
C LEU A 761 -19.64 -16.06 -18.61
N PRO A 762 -20.98 -16.03 -18.69
CA PRO A 762 -21.79 -17.23 -18.51
C PRO A 762 -21.43 -18.33 -19.51
N ASP A 763 -21.49 -19.59 -19.07
CA ASP A 763 -21.19 -20.74 -19.93
C ASP A 763 -22.14 -20.84 -21.13
N GLU A 764 -23.39 -20.37 -20.99
CA GLU A 764 -24.35 -20.31 -22.09
C GLU A 764 -24.06 -19.20 -23.11
N HIS A 765 -23.19 -18.23 -22.78
CA HIS A 765 -22.94 -17.08 -23.64
C HIS A 765 -22.40 -17.51 -25.01
N PRO A 766 -22.88 -16.94 -26.14
CA PRO A 766 -22.51 -17.39 -27.49
C PRO A 766 -21.00 -17.33 -27.80
N HIS A 767 -20.29 -16.43 -27.12
CA HIS A 767 -18.84 -16.25 -27.28
C HIS A 767 -18.01 -17.16 -26.37
N PHE A 768 -18.60 -17.78 -25.34
CA PHE A 768 -17.84 -18.60 -24.41
C PHE A 768 -17.37 -19.91 -25.06
N ALA A 769 -16.06 -20.17 -24.98
CA ALA A 769 -15.37 -21.30 -25.58
C ALA A 769 -14.64 -22.20 -24.55
N GLY A 770 -14.89 -22.02 -23.25
CA GLY A 770 -14.39 -22.87 -22.18
C GLY A 770 -13.12 -22.35 -21.50
N GLY A 771 -12.72 -23.03 -20.42
CA GLY A 771 -11.51 -22.70 -19.66
C GLY A 771 -10.22 -23.28 -20.23
N VAL A 772 -9.11 -22.56 -20.09
CA VAL A 772 -7.74 -22.95 -20.53
C VAL A 772 -7.02 -23.84 -19.51
N GLY A 773 -5.83 -24.34 -19.86
CA GLY A 773 -4.98 -25.19 -19.04
C GLY A 773 -5.09 -26.69 -19.34
N THR A 774 -4.22 -27.50 -18.76
CA THR A 774 -4.21 -28.97 -18.88
C THR A 774 -5.55 -29.61 -18.47
N SER A 775 -6.18 -28.98 -17.48
CA SER A 775 -7.49 -29.31 -16.91
C SER A 775 -8.68 -28.77 -17.71
N GLY A 776 -8.44 -27.86 -18.65
CA GLY A 776 -9.45 -27.10 -19.37
C GLY A 776 -10.20 -27.87 -20.46
N HIS A 777 -10.77 -27.12 -21.40
CA HIS A 777 -11.61 -27.62 -22.48
C HIS A 777 -10.83 -27.75 -23.78
N ALA A 778 -11.17 -28.75 -24.59
CA ALA A 778 -10.51 -28.95 -25.88
C ALA A 778 -10.79 -27.78 -26.84
N SER A 779 -11.98 -27.16 -26.73
CA SER A 779 -12.32 -25.93 -27.45
C SER A 779 -11.40 -24.77 -27.10
N ALA A 780 -11.07 -24.59 -25.82
CA ALA A 780 -10.19 -23.51 -25.37
C ALA A 780 -8.74 -23.72 -25.86
N LEU A 781 -8.22 -24.95 -25.74
CA LEU A 781 -6.89 -25.28 -26.29
C LEU A 781 -6.82 -25.13 -27.80
N ARG A 782 -7.89 -25.52 -28.50
CA ARG A 782 -8.00 -25.32 -29.94
C ARG A 782 -8.07 -23.83 -30.30
N ALA A 783 -8.75 -23.03 -29.49
CA ALA A 783 -8.77 -21.58 -29.65
C ALA A 783 -7.36 -21.01 -29.56
N LEU A 784 -6.60 -21.35 -28.51
CA LEU A 784 -5.22 -20.88 -28.34
C LEU A 784 -4.28 -21.32 -29.48
N ARG A 785 -4.35 -22.58 -29.93
CA ARG A 785 -3.50 -23.10 -31.01
C ARG A 785 -3.80 -22.53 -32.39
N GLU A 786 -5.06 -22.15 -32.62
CA GLU A 786 -5.51 -21.66 -33.92
C GLU A 786 -5.69 -20.14 -33.96
N CYS A 787 -5.55 -19.43 -32.83
CA CYS A 787 -5.63 -17.97 -32.85
C CYS A 787 -4.38 -17.36 -33.48
N ASP A 788 -4.55 -16.21 -34.10
CA ASP A 788 -3.47 -15.35 -34.58
C ASP A 788 -3.21 -14.16 -33.64
N VAL A 789 -4.20 -13.78 -32.83
CA VAL A 789 -4.08 -12.76 -31.77
C VAL A 789 -4.78 -13.23 -30.50
N LEU A 790 -4.09 -13.12 -29.36
CA LEU A 790 -4.61 -13.45 -28.03
C LEU A 790 -4.63 -12.19 -27.15
N LEU A 791 -5.82 -11.76 -26.71
CA LEU A 791 -6.01 -10.66 -25.76
C LEU A 791 -6.21 -11.22 -24.36
N VAL A 792 -5.25 -10.99 -23.47
CA VAL A 792 -5.25 -11.44 -22.08
C VAL A 792 -5.65 -10.30 -21.15
N LEU A 793 -6.65 -10.55 -20.29
CA LEU A 793 -7.25 -9.53 -19.43
C LEU A 793 -7.16 -9.93 -17.96
N GLY A 794 -6.43 -9.15 -17.14
CA GLY A 794 -6.48 -9.23 -15.68
C GLY A 794 -6.14 -10.63 -15.13
N THR A 795 -5.07 -11.24 -15.63
CA THR A 795 -4.64 -12.59 -15.26
C THR A 795 -3.36 -12.57 -14.42
N SER A 796 -3.25 -13.50 -13.48
CA SER A 796 -1.97 -13.80 -12.82
C SER A 796 -1.21 -14.88 -13.62
N PRO A 797 0.09 -14.69 -13.92
CA PRO A 797 0.90 -15.68 -14.64
C PRO A 797 1.34 -16.87 -13.75
N ARG A 798 0.82 -17.00 -12.52
CA ARG A 798 1.25 -18.04 -11.56
C ARG A 798 0.60 -19.40 -11.89
N GLY A 799 1.44 -20.44 -12.00
CA GLY A 799 1.05 -21.86 -12.10
C GLY A 799 1.09 -22.45 -13.52
N ALA A 800 1.01 -23.79 -13.62
CA ALA A 800 1.02 -24.56 -14.88
C ALA A 800 -0.15 -24.26 -15.84
N ALA A 801 -1.09 -23.40 -15.44
CA ALA A 801 -2.19 -22.93 -16.26
C ALA A 801 -1.77 -21.88 -17.30
N PHE A 802 -0.55 -21.32 -17.20
CA PHE A 802 -0.03 -20.26 -18.08
C PHE A 802 0.98 -20.74 -19.14
N ASP A 803 1.12 -22.05 -19.36
CA ASP A 803 1.77 -22.56 -20.58
C ASP A 803 0.83 -22.30 -21.76
N LEU A 804 0.84 -21.09 -22.33
CA LEU A 804 0.05 -20.76 -23.52
C LEU A 804 0.78 -21.33 -24.75
N GLU A 805 0.19 -22.33 -25.41
CA GLU A 805 0.77 -22.93 -26.63
C GLU A 805 0.03 -22.39 -27.86
N GLY A 806 0.77 -21.81 -28.79
CA GLY A 806 0.26 -21.35 -30.07
C GLY A 806 1.25 -20.42 -30.75
N ASP A 807 0.98 -20.11 -32.02
CA ASP A 807 1.69 -19.11 -32.80
C ASP A 807 0.74 -17.92 -32.97
N PHE A 808 0.73 -17.04 -31.97
CA PHE A 808 -0.17 -15.89 -31.89
C PHE A 808 0.59 -14.67 -31.41
N ARG A 809 0.06 -13.50 -31.77
CA ARG A 809 0.47 -12.23 -31.17
C ARG A 809 -0.25 -12.04 -29.83
N LEU A 810 0.51 -11.92 -28.74
CA LEU A 810 0.01 -11.81 -27.38
C LEU A 810 -0.14 -10.34 -26.95
N ILE A 811 -1.35 -9.95 -26.57
CA ILE A 811 -1.69 -8.65 -26.00
C ILE A 811 -2.08 -8.88 -24.54
N GLN A 812 -1.45 -8.20 -23.58
CA GLN A 812 -1.81 -8.32 -22.17
C GLN A 812 -2.23 -6.97 -21.57
N VAL A 813 -3.37 -6.98 -20.85
CA VAL A 813 -3.95 -5.84 -20.14
C VAL A 813 -3.96 -6.11 -18.64
N ASP A 814 -3.38 -5.21 -17.86
CA ASP A 814 -3.45 -5.21 -16.39
C ASP A 814 -3.19 -3.80 -15.84
N HIS A 815 -3.74 -3.48 -14.67
CA HIS A 815 -3.48 -2.21 -13.97
C HIS A 815 -2.25 -2.29 -13.06
N ASP A 816 -1.82 -3.51 -12.71
CA ASP A 816 -0.66 -3.79 -11.88
C ASP A 816 0.59 -3.94 -12.77
N LEU A 817 1.49 -2.96 -12.70
CA LEU A 817 2.73 -2.94 -13.48
C LEU A 817 3.62 -4.15 -13.19
N ALA A 818 3.59 -4.69 -11.96
CA ALA A 818 4.36 -5.89 -11.64
C ALA A 818 3.83 -7.12 -12.41
N ARG A 819 2.57 -7.13 -12.83
CA ARG A 819 1.99 -8.21 -13.66
C ARG A 819 2.37 -8.08 -15.11
N LEU A 820 2.36 -6.85 -15.63
CA LEU A 820 2.83 -6.59 -17.00
C LEU A 820 4.32 -6.90 -17.14
N ALA A 821 5.14 -6.55 -16.15
CA ALA A 821 6.56 -6.88 -16.15
C ALA A 821 6.83 -8.40 -16.09
N ASN A 822 5.94 -9.16 -15.45
CA ASN A 822 6.02 -10.62 -15.33
C ASN A 822 5.19 -11.36 -16.38
N ALA A 823 4.90 -10.73 -17.53
CA ALA A 823 4.19 -11.33 -18.65
C ALA A 823 5.18 -11.88 -19.70
N PRO A 824 5.79 -13.07 -19.51
CA PRO A 824 6.77 -13.58 -20.45
C PRO A 824 6.12 -13.80 -21.83
N GLY A 825 6.71 -13.22 -22.86
CA GLY A 825 6.31 -13.42 -24.26
C GLY A 825 5.13 -12.55 -24.74
N ALA A 826 4.72 -11.52 -24.00
CA ALA A 826 3.73 -10.56 -24.51
C ALA A 826 4.34 -9.65 -25.59
N ASP A 827 3.69 -9.56 -26.75
CA ASP A 827 4.09 -8.67 -27.84
C ASP A 827 3.62 -7.23 -27.62
N LEU A 828 2.48 -7.05 -26.94
CA LEU A 828 1.90 -5.76 -26.61
C LEU A 828 1.42 -5.76 -25.15
N LEU A 829 1.85 -4.76 -24.39
CA LEU A 829 1.43 -4.54 -23.00
C LEU A 829 0.57 -3.28 -22.94
N LEU A 830 -0.59 -3.37 -22.29
CA LEU A 830 -1.51 -2.26 -22.10
C LEU A 830 -1.75 -2.06 -20.61
N HIS A 831 -1.17 -0.98 -20.07
CA HIS A 831 -1.41 -0.58 -18.69
C HIS A 831 -2.76 0.11 -18.58
N GLY A 832 -3.67 -0.50 -17.83
CA GLY A 832 -5.02 0.02 -17.65
C GLY A 832 -5.90 -0.93 -16.85
N SER A 833 -6.89 -0.38 -16.17
CA SER A 833 -7.97 -1.16 -15.56
C SER A 833 -8.77 -1.85 -16.67
N VAL A 834 -9.22 -3.08 -16.40
CA VAL A 834 -9.88 -3.91 -17.43
C VAL A 834 -11.14 -3.21 -17.97
N ARG A 835 -12.04 -2.73 -17.10
CA ARG A 835 -13.30 -2.08 -17.52
C ARG A 835 -13.13 -0.92 -18.51
N PRO A 836 -12.41 0.18 -18.18
CA PRO A 836 -12.25 1.30 -19.11
C PRO A 836 -11.49 0.90 -20.38
N THR A 837 -10.60 -0.09 -20.29
CA THR A 837 -9.88 -0.60 -21.45
C THR A 837 -10.81 -1.33 -22.42
N LEU A 838 -11.71 -2.18 -21.92
CA LEU A 838 -12.69 -2.87 -22.74
C LEU A 838 -13.65 -1.91 -23.43
N GLN A 839 -14.12 -0.89 -22.72
CA GLN A 839 -14.98 0.18 -23.27
C GLN A 839 -14.26 0.91 -24.40
N ALA A 840 -13.03 1.37 -24.16
CA ALA A 840 -12.25 2.13 -25.13
C ALA A 840 -11.90 1.33 -26.40
N ILE A 841 -11.64 0.02 -26.28
CA ILE A 841 -11.43 -0.86 -27.43
C ILE A 841 -12.74 -1.06 -28.20
N THR A 842 -13.85 -1.33 -27.50
CA THR A 842 -15.16 -1.62 -28.10
C THR A 842 -15.69 -0.44 -28.90
N GLU A 843 -15.60 0.77 -28.35
CA GLU A 843 -16.02 2.01 -29.03
C GLU A 843 -15.32 2.19 -30.39
N ARG A 844 -14.00 1.93 -30.44
CA ARG A 844 -13.21 2.06 -31.68
C ARG A 844 -13.49 0.95 -32.69
N LEU A 845 -13.84 -0.25 -32.22
CA LEU A 845 -14.24 -1.37 -33.08
C LEU A 845 -15.67 -1.19 -33.64
N GLY A 846 -16.58 -0.58 -32.88
CA GLY A 846 -17.97 -0.34 -33.29
C GLY A 846 -18.10 0.50 -34.58
N ALA A 847 -17.09 1.32 -34.89
CA ALA A 847 -17.01 2.09 -36.13
C ALA A 847 -16.58 1.27 -37.37
N ALA A 848 -16.15 0.01 -37.21
CA ALA A 848 -15.50 -0.79 -38.27
C ALA A 848 -16.46 -1.62 -39.15
N GLY A 849 -17.77 -1.62 -38.88
CA GLY A 849 -18.78 -2.36 -39.66
C GLY A 849 -18.99 -3.81 -39.22
N PRO A 850 -19.70 -4.65 -40.01
CA PRO A 850 -20.12 -5.98 -39.60
C PRO A 850 -18.95 -6.96 -39.42
N VAL A 851 -19.05 -7.83 -38.42
CA VAL A 851 -18.05 -8.87 -38.12
C VAL A 851 -17.78 -9.75 -39.37
N PRO A 852 -16.51 -9.90 -39.80
CA PRO A 852 -16.16 -10.77 -40.93
C PRO A 852 -16.67 -12.20 -40.78
N HIS A 853 -17.12 -12.80 -41.88
CA HIS A 853 -17.70 -14.14 -41.88
C HIS A 853 -16.73 -15.21 -41.31
N GLU A 854 -15.43 -15.09 -41.58
CA GLU A 854 -14.41 -16.00 -41.06
C GLU A 854 -14.37 -16.04 -39.53
N ARG A 855 -14.45 -14.88 -38.85
CA ARG A 855 -14.49 -14.79 -37.38
C ARG A 855 -15.75 -15.44 -36.83
N ALA A 856 -16.89 -15.18 -37.46
CA ALA A 856 -18.17 -15.76 -37.06
C ALA A 856 -18.15 -17.31 -37.16
N VAL A 857 -17.56 -17.85 -38.24
CA VAL A 857 -17.38 -19.30 -38.44
C VAL A 857 -16.40 -19.88 -37.42
N PHE A 858 -15.26 -19.22 -37.20
CA PHE A 858 -14.26 -19.63 -36.21
C PHE A 858 -14.87 -19.73 -34.80
N ARG A 859 -15.54 -18.66 -34.35
CA ARG A 859 -16.28 -18.61 -33.07
C ARG A 859 -17.35 -19.69 -33.01
N ALA A 860 -18.23 -19.81 -34.02
CA ALA A 860 -19.32 -20.78 -34.01
C ALA A 860 -18.81 -22.23 -33.95
N ARG A 861 -17.70 -22.54 -34.62
CA ARG A 861 -17.04 -23.86 -34.57
C ARG A 861 -16.49 -24.16 -33.18
N LEU A 862 -15.83 -23.19 -32.53
CA LEU A 862 -15.31 -23.36 -31.16
C LEU A 862 -16.42 -23.46 -30.13
N ARG A 863 -17.46 -22.64 -30.26
CA ARG A 863 -18.69 -22.73 -29.45
C ARG A 863 -19.34 -24.10 -29.59
N ARG A 864 -19.51 -24.58 -30.83
CA ARG A 864 -20.05 -25.92 -31.10
C ARG A 864 -19.18 -27.01 -30.47
N ALA A 865 -17.85 -26.90 -30.53
CA ALA A 865 -16.95 -27.85 -29.90
C ALA A 865 -17.10 -27.85 -28.37
N PHE A 866 -17.16 -26.67 -27.74
CA PHE A 866 -17.42 -26.51 -26.31
C PHE A 866 -18.78 -27.12 -25.94
N THR A 867 -19.85 -26.73 -26.63
CA THR A 867 -21.20 -27.22 -26.37
C THR A 867 -21.32 -28.73 -26.63
N GLN A 868 -20.61 -29.28 -27.63
CA GLN A 868 -20.58 -30.72 -27.87
C GLN A 868 -19.86 -31.43 -26.73
N GLN A 869 -18.75 -30.90 -26.22
CA GLN A 869 -18.05 -31.43 -25.07
C GLN A 869 -18.93 -31.36 -23.80
N ALA A 870 -19.59 -30.23 -23.55
CA ALA A 870 -20.48 -30.01 -22.40
C ALA A 870 -21.76 -30.87 -22.47
N ARG A 871 -22.44 -30.92 -23.62
CA ARG A 871 -23.67 -31.71 -23.85
C ARG A 871 -23.43 -33.18 -24.09
N SER A 872 -22.17 -33.60 -24.29
CA SER A 872 -21.82 -35.01 -24.39
C SER A 872 -21.99 -35.71 -23.03
N ARG A 873 -23.25 -35.98 -22.65
CA ARG A 873 -23.60 -37.12 -21.78
C ARG A 873 -23.12 -38.44 -22.41
N ARG A 874 -22.95 -38.43 -23.73
CA ARG A 874 -22.23 -39.42 -24.54
C ARG A 874 -20.86 -38.86 -24.90
N THR A 875 -19.89 -38.89 -23.99
CA THR A 875 -18.51 -39.07 -24.48
C THR A 875 -18.48 -40.39 -25.26
N ARG A 876 -17.43 -40.69 -26.02
CA ARG A 876 -17.29 -42.00 -26.73
C ARG A 876 -17.32 -43.24 -25.82
N HIS A 877 -17.70 -43.10 -24.55
CA HIS A 877 -18.02 -44.18 -23.63
C HIS A 877 -19.52 -44.49 -23.73
N ALA A 878 -19.85 -45.77 -23.96
CA ALA A 878 -21.21 -46.29 -23.98
C ALA A 878 -22.05 -45.80 -22.78
N PRO A 879 -23.39 -45.70 -22.90
CA PRO A 879 -24.26 -45.46 -21.75
C PRO A 879 -23.83 -46.37 -20.60
N GLN A 880 -23.62 -45.77 -19.44
CA GLN A 880 -23.10 -46.48 -18.29
C GLN A 880 -24.10 -47.59 -17.90
N PRO A 881 -23.70 -48.87 -17.90
CA PRO A 881 -24.58 -49.94 -17.44
C PRO A 881 -25.01 -49.65 -16.00
N ARG A 882 -26.27 -49.96 -15.65
CA ARG A 882 -26.84 -49.81 -14.30
C ARG A 882 -26.02 -50.50 -13.18
N THR A 883 -25.06 -51.35 -13.56
CA THR A 883 -24.24 -52.20 -12.69
C THR A 883 -22.80 -51.69 -12.52
N SER A 884 -22.48 -50.44 -12.86
CA SER A 884 -21.11 -49.90 -12.77
C SER A 884 -21.01 -48.71 -11.82
N LEU A 885 -19.89 -48.64 -11.10
CA LEU A 885 -19.55 -47.60 -10.11
C LEU A 885 -19.73 -46.19 -10.68
N LEU A 886 -20.28 -45.29 -9.87
CA LEU A 886 -20.48 -43.88 -10.21
C LEU A 886 -19.17 -43.24 -10.69
N ARG A 887 -19.24 -42.52 -11.81
CA ARG A 887 -18.07 -41.85 -12.38
C ARG A 887 -17.89 -40.45 -11.78
N PRO A 888 -16.68 -40.05 -11.37
CA PRO A 888 -16.37 -38.66 -11.01
C PRO A 888 -16.86 -37.62 -12.03
N SER A 889 -16.71 -37.89 -13.33
CA SER A 889 -17.20 -36.98 -14.38
C SER A 889 -18.72 -36.87 -14.41
N THR A 890 -19.45 -37.87 -13.91
CA THR A 890 -20.92 -37.82 -13.80
C THR A 890 -21.34 -37.00 -12.59
N ILE A 891 -20.66 -37.14 -11.45
CA ILE A 891 -20.88 -36.31 -10.25
C ILE A 891 -20.75 -34.84 -10.63
N ALA A 892 -19.62 -34.45 -11.25
CA ALA A 892 -19.35 -33.06 -11.62
C ALA A 892 -20.38 -32.45 -12.59
N ARG A 893 -20.91 -33.23 -13.55
CA ARG A 893 -21.98 -32.76 -14.47
C ARG A 893 -23.31 -32.50 -13.78
N GLU A 894 -23.56 -33.16 -12.67
CA GLU A 894 -24.83 -33.10 -11.95
C GLU A 894 -24.81 -32.02 -10.85
N LEU A 895 -23.65 -31.40 -10.57
CA LEU A 895 -23.52 -30.26 -9.65
C LEU A 895 -24.18 -28.99 -10.19
N VAL A 896 -24.14 -28.78 -11.50
CA VAL A 896 -24.79 -27.63 -12.17
C VAL A 896 -25.87 -28.16 -13.10
N ARG A 897 -27.13 -28.04 -12.68
CA ARG A 897 -28.29 -28.51 -13.43
C ARG A 897 -28.89 -27.39 -14.29
N PRO A 898 -29.50 -27.72 -15.44
CA PRO A 898 -30.18 -26.72 -16.27
C PRO A 898 -31.25 -25.96 -15.46
N GLY A 899 -31.17 -24.63 -15.48
CA GLY A 899 -32.09 -23.75 -14.74
C GLY A 899 -31.76 -23.55 -13.26
N GLY A 900 -30.69 -24.18 -12.76
CA GLY A 900 -30.11 -23.86 -11.44
C GLY A 900 -29.07 -22.75 -11.52
N ASP A 901 -28.75 -22.14 -10.38
CA ASP A 901 -27.69 -21.15 -10.21
C ASP A 901 -26.99 -21.31 -8.84
N PRO A 902 -26.27 -22.43 -8.61
CA PRO A 902 -25.59 -22.68 -7.34
C PRO A 902 -24.29 -21.88 -7.23
N VAL A 903 -23.83 -21.71 -5.99
CA VAL A 903 -22.46 -21.31 -5.68
C VAL A 903 -21.65 -22.55 -5.32
N LEU A 904 -20.59 -22.81 -6.08
CA LEU A 904 -19.71 -23.95 -5.88
C LEU A 904 -18.44 -23.50 -5.16
N THR A 905 -18.05 -24.21 -4.11
CA THR A 905 -16.68 -24.17 -3.60
C THR A 905 -15.99 -25.47 -3.97
N VAL A 906 -14.77 -25.38 -4.51
CA VAL A 906 -14.12 -26.54 -5.10
C VAL A 906 -12.78 -26.77 -4.45
N ASP A 907 -12.57 -28.01 -4.00
CA ASP A 907 -11.35 -28.40 -3.32
C ASP A 907 -10.23 -28.64 -4.33
N VAL A 908 -9.02 -28.89 -3.82
CA VAL A 908 -7.82 -29.11 -4.64
C VAL A 908 -7.57 -30.61 -4.85
N GLY A 909 -7.48 -31.02 -6.12
CA GLY A 909 -7.19 -32.39 -6.52
C GLY A 909 -7.84 -32.76 -7.86
N LEU A 910 -8.13 -34.04 -8.08
CA LEU A 910 -8.89 -34.45 -9.28
C LEU A 910 -10.29 -33.81 -9.33
N VAL A 911 -10.90 -33.56 -8.17
CA VAL A 911 -12.18 -32.84 -8.07
C VAL A 911 -12.13 -31.48 -8.77
N THR A 912 -11.02 -30.73 -8.64
CA THR A 912 -10.80 -29.48 -9.37
C THR A 912 -10.89 -29.69 -10.88
N LEU A 913 -10.24 -30.74 -11.39
CA LEU A 913 -10.22 -31.07 -12.82
C LEU A 913 -11.61 -31.45 -13.32
N TRP A 914 -12.33 -32.27 -12.54
CA TRP A 914 -13.65 -32.74 -12.90
C TRP A 914 -14.66 -31.61 -12.92
N VAL A 915 -14.70 -30.79 -11.86
CA VAL A 915 -15.61 -29.65 -11.76
C VAL A 915 -15.29 -28.63 -12.85
N TYR A 916 -14.03 -28.20 -12.98
CA TYR A 916 -13.64 -27.20 -13.97
C TYR A 916 -13.99 -27.59 -15.42
N ARG A 917 -14.03 -28.89 -15.74
CA ARG A 917 -14.35 -29.40 -17.08
C ARG A 917 -15.82 -29.75 -17.29
N HIS A 918 -16.52 -30.19 -16.25
CA HIS A 918 -17.82 -30.85 -16.40
C HIS A 918 -18.98 -30.14 -15.71
N ALA A 919 -18.72 -29.30 -14.71
CA ALA A 919 -19.73 -28.41 -14.16
C ALA A 919 -19.92 -27.25 -15.13
N VAL A 920 -20.87 -27.40 -16.06
CA VAL A 920 -21.15 -26.43 -17.12
C VAL A 920 -22.56 -25.89 -16.96
N GLY A 921 -22.69 -24.57 -16.87
CA GLY A 921 -23.95 -23.84 -16.74
C GLY A 921 -23.78 -22.56 -15.92
N ALA A 922 -24.89 -21.92 -15.56
CA ALA A 922 -24.89 -20.81 -14.60
C ALA A 922 -24.48 -21.30 -13.20
N ALA A 923 -23.31 -20.87 -12.72
CA ALA A 923 -22.85 -21.07 -11.36
C ALA A 923 -21.71 -20.09 -11.06
N ASP A 924 -21.65 -19.60 -9.82
CA ASP A 924 -20.44 -18.95 -9.30
C ASP A 924 -19.52 -20.02 -8.72
N ILE A 925 -18.23 -19.98 -9.06
CA ILE A 925 -17.28 -20.98 -8.59
C ILE A 925 -16.10 -20.32 -7.87
N VAL A 926 -15.90 -20.76 -6.64
CA VAL A 926 -14.85 -20.31 -5.75
C VAL A 926 -13.77 -21.39 -5.66
N TRP A 927 -12.54 -21.00 -5.99
CA TRP A 927 -11.37 -21.86 -6.03
C TRP A 927 -10.33 -21.43 -4.99
N SER A 928 -9.49 -22.37 -4.54
CA SER A 928 -8.12 -22.02 -4.16
C SER A 928 -7.31 -21.87 -5.44
N GLY A 929 -7.09 -20.62 -5.86
CA GLY A 929 -6.70 -20.31 -7.23
C GLY A 929 -5.21 -20.51 -7.51
N SER A 930 -4.38 -19.98 -6.61
CA SER A 930 -2.94 -19.87 -6.85
C SER A 930 -2.09 -20.65 -5.84
N PHE A 931 -2.51 -20.73 -4.57
CA PHE A 931 -1.77 -21.46 -3.53
C PHE A 931 -2.09 -22.97 -3.53
N ALA A 932 -3.26 -23.35 -4.07
CA ALA A 932 -3.70 -24.73 -4.22
C ALA A 932 -3.80 -25.49 -2.89
N THR A 933 -4.49 -24.89 -1.91
CA THR A 933 -4.75 -25.46 -0.59
C THR A 933 -5.77 -26.62 -0.65
N MET A 934 -5.37 -27.83 -0.24
CA MET A 934 -6.31 -28.94 -0.01
C MET A 934 -7.13 -28.71 1.27
N GLY A 935 -8.38 -29.20 1.28
CA GLY A 935 -9.33 -28.98 2.38
C GLY A 935 -10.05 -27.64 2.30
N PHE A 936 -9.98 -26.95 1.15
CA PHE A 936 -10.49 -25.60 0.95
C PHE A 936 -12.03 -25.54 0.87
N ALA A 937 -12.67 -26.50 0.18
CA ALA A 937 -14.08 -26.37 -0.22
C ALA A 937 -15.05 -26.24 0.95
N LEU A 938 -14.93 -27.08 1.97
CA LEU A 938 -15.86 -27.08 3.11
C LEU A 938 -15.77 -25.78 3.93
N PRO A 939 -14.59 -25.33 4.40
CA PRO A 939 -14.47 -24.02 5.05
C PRO A 939 -14.93 -22.87 4.16
N ALA A 940 -14.54 -22.85 2.88
CA ALA A 940 -14.98 -21.81 1.96
C ALA A 940 -16.51 -21.78 1.83
N ALA A 941 -17.18 -22.94 1.76
CA ALA A 941 -18.64 -23.00 1.67
C ALA A 941 -19.34 -22.43 2.92
N ILE A 942 -18.82 -22.77 4.10
CA ILE A 942 -19.29 -22.23 5.38
C ILE A 942 -19.14 -20.71 5.41
N GLY A 943 -17.99 -20.19 4.98
CA GLY A 943 -17.70 -18.75 4.98
C GLY A 943 -18.56 -17.92 4.03
N ILE A 944 -19.13 -18.53 2.98
CA ILE A 944 -19.90 -17.81 1.95
C ILE A 944 -21.41 -18.03 2.04
N ALA A 945 -21.88 -19.13 2.64
CA ALA A 945 -23.32 -19.42 2.68
C ALA A 945 -24.16 -18.28 3.26
N PRO A 946 -23.71 -17.55 4.31
CA PRO A 946 -24.43 -16.38 4.80
C PRO A 946 -24.50 -15.21 3.82
N LEU A 947 -23.55 -15.10 2.88
CA LEU A 947 -23.44 -13.97 1.93
C LEU A 947 -24.37 -14.12 0.71
N VAL A 948 -24.88 -15.32 0.45
CA VAL A 948 -25.70 -15.63 -0.73
C VAL A 948 -27.04 -16.25 -0.34
N PRO A 949 -27.87 -15.55 0.47
CA PRO A 949 -29.14 -16.08 0.94
C PRO A 949 -30.04 -16.45 -0.25
N GLY A 950 -30.66 -17.63 -0.18
CA GLY A 950 -31.56 -18.14 -1.22
C GLY A 950 -30.89 -18.83 -2.40
N ARG A 951 -29.56 -18.81 -2.51
CA ARG A 951 -28.82 -19.63 -3.49
C ARG A 951 -28.26 -20.88 -2.82
N ARG A 952 -28.20 -21.98 -3.59
CA ARG A 952 -27.65 -23.24 -3.08
C ARG A 952 -26.13 -23.18 -3.06
N VAL A 953 -25.52 -23.47 -1.92
CA VAL A 953 -24.06 -23.61 -1.83
C VAL A 953 -23.68 -25.08 -1.85
N LEU A 954 -22.82 -25.49 -2.79
CA LEU A 954 -22.32 -26.85 -2.91
C LEU A 954 -20.80 -26.86 -2.70
N ALA A 955 -20.32 -27.61 -1.70
CA ALA A 955 -18.91 -27.87 -1.50
C ALA A 955 -18.52 -29.16 -2.24
N ALA A 956 -17.85 -29.03 -3.38
CA ALA A 956 -17.31 -30.15 -4.15
C ALA A 956 -15.93 -30.53 -3.59
N VAL A 957 -15.89 -31.59 -2.80
CA VAL A 957 -14.73 -31.96 -1.97
C VAL A 957 -14.19 -33.33 -2.37
N GLY A 958 -12.87 -33.48 -2.41
CA GLY A 958 -12.24 -34.81 -2.49
C GLY A 958 -12.28 -35.47 -1.13
N ASP A 959 -12.30 -36.80 -1.06
CA ASP A 959 -12.18 -37.54 0.20
C ASP A 959 -10.92 -37.18 1.02
N GLY A 960 -9.76 -37.09 0.37
CA GLY A 960 -8.52 -36.66 1.03
C GLY A 960 -8.53 -35.21 1.51
N GLY A 961 -9.22 -34.33 0.79
CA GLY A 961 -9.37 -32.93 1.19
C GLY A 961 -10.38 -32.75 2.32
N LEU A 962 -11.49 -33.49 2.27
CA LEU A 962 -12.44 -33.56 3.38
C LEU A 962 -11.74 -34.07 4.65
N ALA A 963 -10.84 -35.05 4.55
CA ALA A 963 -10.11 -35.57 5.72
C ALA A 963 -9.27 -34.48 6.44
N ILE A 964 -8.78 -33.46 5.72
CA ILE A 964 -7.99 -32.35 6.31
C ILE A 964 -8.87 -31.43 7.15
N THR A 965 -10.08 -31.12 6.67
CA THR A 965 -11.01 -30.18 7.33
C THR A 965 -12.28 -30.85 7.83
N LEU A 966 -12.22 -32.15 8.09
CA LEU A 966 -13.35 -33.01 8.45
C LEU A 966 -14.09 -32.50 9.68
N SER A 967 -13.35 -31.95 10.64
CA SER A 967 -13.89 -31.38 11.87
C SER A 967 -14.87 -30.23 11.62
N GLU A 968 -14.77 -29.53 10.49
CA GLU A 968 -15.68 -28.43 10.14
C GLU A 968 -17.08 -28.92 9.74
N LEU A 969 -17.32 -30.24 9.61
CA LEU A 969 -18.68 -30.78 9.58
C LEU A 969 -19.45 -30.44 10.86
N ALA A 970 -18.76 -30.37 12.02
CA ALA A 970 -19.35 -29.93 13.27
C ALA A 970 -19.77 -28.45 13.20
N THR A 971 -18.92 -27.60 12.62
CA THR A 971 -19.20 -26.16 12.40
C THR A 971 -20.41 -26.00 11.48
N LEU A 972 -20.46 -26.78 10.40
CA LEU A 972 -21.59 -26.77 9.46
C LEU A 972 -22.91 -27.18 10.13
N ALA A 973 -22.89 -28.24 10.95
CA ALA A 973 -24.06 -28.68 11.70
C ALA A 973 -24.51 -27.66 12.75
N GLU A 974 -23.56 -27.04 13.47
CA GLU A 974 -23.83 -26.04 14.49
C GLU A 974 -24.53 -24.79 13.92
N LEU A 975 -24.10 -24.36 12.73
CA LEU A 975 -24.67 -23.19 12.05
C LEU A 975 -25.93 -23.50 11.23
N ASP A 976 -26.30 -24.77 11.06
CA ASP A 976 -27.42 -25.25 10.24
C ASP A 976 -27.49 -24.59 8.84
N LEU A 977 -26.33 -24.42 8.19
CA LEU A 977 -26.27 -23.71 6.90
C LEU A 977 -26.80 -24.59 5.75
N PRO A 978 -27.45 -23.99 4.73
CA PRO A 978 -27.96 -24.70 3.55
C PRO A 978 -26.85 -25.10 2.55
N VAL A 979 -25.77 -25.69 3.07
CA VAL A 979 -24.61 -26.17 2.30
C VAL A 979 -24.75 -27.67 2.04
N THR A 980 -24.56 -28.08 0.79
CA THR A 980 -24.37 -29.51 0.47
C THR A 980 -22.93 -29.83 0.22
N VAL A 981 -22.39 -30.74 1.02
CA VAL A 981 -21.04 -31.28 0.82
C VAL A 981 -21.15 -32.49 -0.10
N VAL A 982 -20.57 -32.41 -1.29
CA VAL A 982 -20.52 -33.51 -2.26
C VAL A 982 -19.11 -34.07 -2.28
N VAL A 983 -18.95 -35.26 -1.70
CA VAL A 983 -17.66 -35.93 -1.56
C VAL A 983 -17.41 -36.83 -2.77
N PHE A 984 -16.28 -36.63 -3.45
CA PHE A 984 -15.78 -37.52 -4.50
C PHE A 984 -14.95 -38.63 -3.84
N ASP A 985 -15.63 -39.60 -3.24
CA ASP A 985 -15.01 -40.71 -2.49
C ASP A 985 -14.46 -41.77 -3.46
N ASN A 986 -13.17 -41.64 -3.81
CA ASN A 986 -12.47 -42.62 -4.64
C ASN A 986 -11.47 -43.47 -3.83
N GLY A 987 -11.37 -43.22 -2.51
CA GLY A 987 -10.46 -43.91 -1.60
C GLY A 987 -8.99 -43.61 -1.86
N LYS A 988 -8.65 -42.48 -2.49
CA LYS A 988 -7.26 -42.14 -2.89
C LYS A 988 -6.98 -40.64 -2.94
N LEU A 989 -5.71 -40.29 -2.77
CA LEU A 989 -5.12 -39.05 -3.30
C LEU A 989 -5.00 -39.15 -4.82
N GLY A 990 -6.14 -39.10 -5.51
CA GLY A 990 -6.26 -39.45 -6.93
C GLY A 990 -5.34 -38.66 -7.86
N ALA A 991 -5.03 -37.39 -7.54
CA ALA A 991 -4.13 -36.57 -8.35
C ALA A 991 -2.68 -37.09 -8.27
N ILE A 992 -2.23 -37.45 -7.07
CA ILE A 992 -0.89 -38.00 -6.82
C ILE A 992 -0.76 -39.38 -7.46
N LYS A 993 -1.78 -40.23 -7.32
CA LYS A 993 -1.83 -41.51 -8.03
C LYS A 993 -1.67 -41.30 -9.54
N TYR A 994 -2.47 -40.41 -10.11
CA TYR A 994 -2.44 -40.14 -11.55
C TYR A 994 -1.08 -39.64 -11.99
N GLU A 995 -0.45 -38.74 -11.24
CA GLU A 995 0.89 -38.22 -11.50
C GLU A 995 1.96 -39.32 -11.48
N GLN A 996 1.97 -40.18 -10.45
CA GLN A 996 2.86 -41.33 -10.37
C GLN A 996 2.73 -42.22 -11.62
N GLU A 997 1.50 -42.57 -12.00
CA GLU A 997 1.22 -43.44 -13.14
C GLU A 997 1.67 -42.84 -14.48
N ILE A 998 1.40 -41.55 -14.75
CA ILE A 998 1.82 -40.91 -16.01
C ILE A 998 3.34 -40.72 -16.10
N MET A 999 4.01 -40.60 -14.96
CA MET A 999 5.47 -40.55 -14.87
C MET A 999 6.12 -41.95 -14.95
N GLY A 1000 5.33 -43.03 -14.96
CA GLY A 1000 5.80 -44.41 -15.06
C GLY A 1000 6.16 -45.08 -13.73
N TRP A 1001 5.82 -44.43 -12.62
CA TRP A 1001 5.91 -45.01 -11.29
C TRP A 1001 4.64 -45.80 -10.98
N PRO A 1002 4.74 -46.98 -10.35
CA PRO A 1002 3.56 -47.64 -9.80
C PRO A 1002 2.96 -46.79 -8.68
N GLU A 1003 1.65 -46.93 -8.46
CA GLU A 1003 0.99 -46.29 -7.32
C GLU A 1003 1.66 -46.71 -6.00
N TYR A 1004 2.01 -45.71 -5.18
CA TYR A 1004 2.57 -45.93 -3.85
C TYR A 1004 2.15 -44.82 -2.89
N ALA A 1005 1.67 -45.20 -1.69
CA ALA A 1005 1.24 -44.30 -0.62
C ALA A 1005 0.15 -43.27 -1.01
N ALA A 1006 -0.62 -43.54 -2.07
CA ALA A 1006 -1.72 -42.68 -2.51
C ALA A 1006 -3.12 -43.20 -2.11
N GLY A 1007 -3.22 -44.41 -1.53
CA GLY A 1007 -4.48 -44.98 -1.05
C GLY A 1007 -4.93 -44.39 0.29
N LEU A 1008 -6.24 -44.22 0.46
CA LEU A 1008 -6.89 -43.72 1.68
C LEU A 1008 -7.84 -44.78 2.24
N HIS A 1009 -7.97 -44.83 3.57
CA HIS A 1009 -8.94 -45.66 4.26
C HIS A 1009 -10.01 -44.80 4.91
N ASN A 1010 -11.08 -44.51 4.18
CA ASN A 1010 -12.08 -43.51 4.56
C ASN A 1010 -13.17 -44.03 5.52
N GLY A 1011 -13.48 -45.33 5.51
CA GLY A 1011 -14.67 -45.86 6.19
C GLY A 1011 -15.99 -45.42 5.53
N ASP A 1012 -17.08 -45.30 6.31
CA ASP A 1012 -18.36 -44.72 5.86
C ASP A 1012 -18.43 -43.23 6.25
N LEU A 1013 -18.10 -42.35 5.30
CA LEU A 1013 -18.08 -40.91 5.52
C LEU A 1013 -19.48 -40.33 5.78
N ALA A 1014 -20.53 -40.92 5.20
CA ALA A 1014 -21.90 -40.52 5.51
C ALA A 1014 -22.30 -40.86 6.95
N ALA A 1015 -21.87 -42.00 7.48
CA ALA A 1015 -22.09 -42.34 8.89
C ALA A 1015 -21.35 -41.37 9.82
N LEU A 1016 -20.11 -41.00 9.47
CA LEU A 1016 -19.34 -40.02 10.21
C LEU A 1016 -19.98 -38.63 10.19
N ALA A 1017 -20.47 -38.18 9.03
CA ALA A 1017 -21.19 -36.91 8.91
C ALA A 1017 -22.45 -36.88 9.78
N ARG A 1018 -23.22 -37.98 9.83
CA ARG A 1018 -24.36 -38.11 10.73
C ARG A 1018 -23.96 -38.05 12.20
N ALA A 1019 -22.79 -38.60 12.57
CA ALA A 1019 -22.27 -38.50 13.93
C ALA A 1019 -21.91 -37.05 14.33
N PHE A 1020 -21.53 -36.20 13.37
CA PHE A 1020 -21.37 -34.76 13.56
C PHE A 1020 -22.69 -33.97 13.52
N GLY A 1021 -23.83 -34.62 13.28
CA GLY A 1021 -25.14 -33.97 13.18
C GLY A 1021 -25.54 -33.51 11.77
N VAL A 1022 -24.76 -33.81 10.75
CA VAL A 1022 -25.08 -33.46 9.36
C VAL A 1022 -25.88 -34.61 8.71
N PRO A 1023 -27.11 -34.37 8.21
CA PRO A 1023 -27.83 -35.35 7.41
C PRO A 1023 -26.96 -35.81 6.24
N ALA A 1024 -26.87 -37.12 6.01
CA ALA A 1024 -25.98 -37.63 4.97
C ALA A 1024 -26.51 -38.89 4.29
N VAL A 1025 -26.16 -39.04 3.02
CA VAL A 1025 -26.47 -40.20 2.18
C VAL A 1025 -25.21 -40.66 1.45
N ARG A 1026 -24.98 -41.98 1.44
CA ARG A 1026 -23.93 -42.62 0.64
C ARG A 1026 -24.54 -43.16 -0.65
N VAL A 1027 -23.90 -42.89 -1.79
CA VAL A 1027 -24.39 -43.25 -3.12
C VAL A 1027 -23.25 -43.74 -4.01
N ASP A 1028 -23.53 -44.72 -4.87
CA ASP A 1028 -22.54 -45.38 -5.72
C ASP A 1028 -23.02 -45.57 -7.19
N THR A 1029 -24.24 -45.09 -7.50
CA THR A 1029 -24.83 -45.15 -8.84
C THR A 1029 -25.31 -43.77 -9.30
N PRO A 1030 -25.36 -43.50 -10.62
CA PRO A 1030 -25.86 -42.24 -11.16
C PRO A 1030 -27.29 -41.91 -10.74
N GLU A 1031 -28.18 -42.90 -10.69
CA GLU A 1031 -29.57 -42.71 -10.30
C GLU A 1031 -29.70 -42.31 -8.83
N ALA A 1032 -28.97 -43.00 -7.94
CA ALA A 1032 -28.94 -42.65 -6.52
C ALA A 1032 -28.34 -41.27 -6.28
N PHE A 1033 -27.27 -40.91 -7.00
CA PHE A 1033 -26.68 -39.57 -6.95
C PHE A 1033 -27.67 -38.49 -7.39
N ARG A 1034 -28.40 -38.69 -8.50
CA ARG A 1034 -29.42 -37.73 -8.96
C ARG A 1034 -30.53 -37.54 -7.95
N ALA A 1035 -30.97 -38.62 -7.29
CA ALA A 1035 -31.96 -38.57 -6.23
C ALA A 1035 -31.43 -37.83 -4.98
N ALA A 1036 -30.17 -38.05 -4.60
CA ALA A 1036 -29.52 -37.32 -3.52
C ALA A 1036 -29.40 -35.81 -3.81
N MET A 1037 -29.05 -35.45 -5.05
CA MET A 1037 -29.05 -34.06 -5.50
C MET A 1037 -30.47 -33.45 -5.51
N ALA A 1038 -31.51 -34.20 -5.90
CA ALA A 1038 -32.89 -33.71 -5.79
C ALA A 1038 -33.32 -33.48 -4.33
N ARG A 1039 -32.81 -34.29 -3.39
CA ARG A 1039 -32.98 -34.05 -1.94
C ARG A 1039 -32.22 -32.81 -1.48
N SER A 1040 -31.03 -32.56 -2.03
CA SER A 1040 -30.28 -31.32 -1.80
C SER A 1040 -31.09 -30.10 -2.24
N ASP A 1041 -31.67 -30.15 -3.44
CA ASP A 1041 -32.48 -29.05 -4.00
C ASP A 1041 -33.69 -28.71 -3.11
N ALA A 1042 -34.23 -29.69 -2.38
CA ALA A 1042 -35.36 -29.52 -1.45
C ALA A 1042 -34.95 -29.23 0.01
N SER A 1043 -33.65 -29.30 0.34
CA SER A 1043 -33.17 -29.19 1.74
C SER A 1043 -32.91 -27.73 2.12
N THR A 1044 -33.48 -27.30 3.24
CA THR A 1044 -33.21 -25.97 3.82
C THR A 1044 -32.00 -25.96 4.76
N GLY A 1045 -31.52 -27.12 5.19
CA GLY A 1045 -30.33 -27.28 6.05
C GLY A 1045 -29.18 -28.04 5.36
N PRO A 1046 -28.13 -28.40 6.11
CA PRO A 1046 -26.93 -29.02 5.56
C PRO A 1046 -27.20 -30.45 5.10
N LEU A 1047 -26.46 -30.89 4.10
CA LEU A 1047 -26.52 -32.26 3.60
C LEU A 1047 -25.14 -32.72 3.15
N LEU A 1048 -24.74 -33.95 3.49
CA LEU A 1048 -23.56 -34.58 2.91
C LEU A 1048 -23.96 -35.71 1.96
N ILE A 1049 -23.45 -35.66 0.74
CA ILE A 1049 -23.56 -36.71 -0.27
C ILE A 1049 -22.19 -37.34 -0.42
N ASP A 1050 -22.04 -38.52 0.15
CA ASP A 1050 -20.85 -39.35 0.03
C ASP A 1050 -20.95 -40.18 -1.26
N ALA A 1051 -20.33 -39.67 -2.33
CA ALA A 1051 -20.46 -40.22 -3.67
C ALA A 1051 -19.26 -41.12 -3.98
N VAL A 1052 -19.43 -42.41 -3.70
CA VAL A 1052 -18.44 -43.47 -3.95
C VAL A 1052 -18.23 -43.61 -5.45
N CYS A 1053 -17.03 -43.36 -5.92
CA CYS A 1053 -16.76 -43.19 -7.33
C CYS A 1053 -15.52 -43.95 -7.83
N ASP A 1054 -15.49 -44.18 -9.14
CA ASP A 1054 -14.44 -44.94 -9.81
C ASP A 1054 -13.07 -44.22 -9.74
N ALA A 1055 -12.14 -44.80 -8.99
CA ALA A 1055 -10.77 -44.32 -8.82
C ALA A 1055 -9.89 -44.47 -10.08
N HIS A 1056 -10.38 -45.17 -11.10
CA HIS A 1056 -9.65 -45.45 -12.34
C HIS A 1056 -10.18 -44.65 -13.54
N GLU A 1057 -11.19 -43.79 -13.36
CA GLU A 1057 -11.58 -42.85 -14.42
C GLU A 1057 -10.41 -41.89 -14.65
N LEU A 1058 -9.71 -42.08 -15.78
CA LEU A 1058 -8.58 -41.22 -16.12
C LEU A 1058 -9.09 -39.81 -16.45
N PRO A 1059 -8.53 -38.75 -15.82
CA PRO A 1059 -8.83 -37.38 -16.19
C PRO A 1059 -8.18 -37.08 -17.54
N ALA A 1060 -8.73 -37.61 -18.63
CA ALA A 1060 -8.16 -37.51 -19.98
C ALA A 1060 -7.84 -36.03 -20.30
N PRO A 1061 -6.57 -35.59 -20.26
CA PRO A 1061 -6.28 -34.18 -20.34
C PRO A 1061 -6.63 -33.68 -21.74
N ALA A 1062 -7.17 -32.47 -21.85
CA ALA A 1062 -7.40 -31.87 -23.17
C ALA A 1062 -6.08 -31.72 -23.96
N ARG A 1063 -4.95 -31.73 -23.25
CA ARG A 1063 -3.58 -31.56 -23.73
C ARG A 1063 -2.73 -32.83 -23.86
N PHE A 1064 -3.25 -34.02 -23.52
CA PHE A 1064 -2.40 -35.22 -23.53
C PHE A 1064 -2.30 -35.82 -24.94
N ARG A 1065 -1.18 -35.58 -25.61
CA ARG A 1065 -0.64 -36.54 -26.58
C ARG A 1065 0.33 -37.43 -25.79
N PRO A 1066 -0.04 -38.68 -25.47
CA PRO A 1066 0.91 -39.61 -24.90
C PRO A 1066 2.14 -39.67 -25.81
N THR A 1067 3.32 -39.31 -25.31
CA THR A 1067 4.54 -39.68 -26.03
C THR A 1067 4.67 -41.20 -25.97
N PRO A 1068 5.35 -41.85 -26.94
CA PRO A 1068 5.63 -43.28 -26.84
C PRO A 1068 6.22 -43.66 -25.48
N THR A 1069 7.02 -42.77 -24.90
CA THR A 1069 7.58 -42.86 -23.55
C THR A 1069 6.51 -42.85 -22.47
N HIS A 1070 5.54 -41.91 -22.48
CA HIS A 1070 4.46 -41.90 -21.47
C HIS A 1070 3.56 -43.14 -21.57
N VAL A 1071 3.24 -43.63 -22.77
CA VAL A 1071 2.46 -44.88 -22.95
C VAL A 1071 3.24 -46.07 -22.42
N PHE A 1072 4.52 -46.15 -22.77
CA PHE A 1072 5.41 -47.23 -22.31
C PHE A 1072 5.58 -47.19 -20.79
N SER A 1073 5.77 -46.01 -20.21
CA SER A 1073 5.87 -45.76 -18.77
C SER A 1073 4.60 -46.18 -18.04
N TYR A 1074 3.42 -45.74 -18.50
CA TYR A 1074 2.13 -46.13 -17.92
C TYR A 1074 1.88 -47.65 -18.03
N ALA A 1075 2.12 -48.23 -19.21
CA ALA A 1075 2.00 -49.68 -19.42
C ALA A 1075 2.98 -50.47 -18.53
N THR A 1076 4.19 -49.95 -18.31
CA THR A 1076 5.20 -50.54 -17.42
C THR A 1076 4.77 -50.44 -15.96
N ALA A 1077 4.21 -49.31 -15.52
CA ALA A 1077 3.66 -49.14 -14.18
C ALA A 1077 2.52 -50.12 -13.92
N LEU A 1078 1.55 -50.22 -14.84
CA LEU A 1078 0.42 -51.17 -14.74
C LEU A 1078 0.91 -52.63 -14.74
N ALA A 1079 1.89 -52.98 -15.59
CA ALA A 1079 2.46 -54.32 -15.62
C ALA A 1079 3.21 -54.66 -14.32
N ARG A 1080 3.87 -53.68 -13.69
CA ARG A 1080 4.52 -53.84 -12.38
C ARG A 1080 3.50 -54.00 -11.25
N GLU A 1081 2.42 -53.22 -11.26
CA GLU A 1081 1.34 -53.34 -10.28
C GLU A 1081 0.64 -54.70 -10.36
N LEU A 1082 0.31 -55.15 -11.58
CA LEU A 1082 -0.27 -56.48 -11.83
C LEU A 1082 0.67 -57.62 -11.41
N ARG A 1083 2.00 -57.47 -11.63
CA ARG A 1083 3.01 -58.44 -11.15
C ARG A 1083 3.15 -58.44 -9.62
N GLY A 1084 3.05 -57.27 -8.98
CA GLY A 1084 3.06 -57.13 -7.52
C GLY A 1084 1.86 -57.82 -6.87
N ARG A 1085 0.66 -57.61 -7.42
CA ARG A 1085 -0.57 -58.31 -6.99
C ARG A 1085 -0.54 -59.82 -7.23
N TRP A 1086 0.24 -60.30 -8.20
CA TRP A 1086 0.47 -61.73 -8.44
C TRP A 1086 1.47 -62.38 -7.47
N ARG A 1087 2.31 -61.60 -6.78
CA ARG A 1087 3.27 -62.12 -5.79
C ARG A 1087 2.76 -62.07 -4.34
N GLY A 1088 1.68 -61.33 -4.06
CA GLY A 1088 0.92 -61.44 -2.82
C GLY A 1088 -0.04 -62.65 -2.90
N GLY A 1089 0.02 -63.56 -1.93
CA GLY A 1089 -0.68 -64.86 -1.94
C GLY A 1089 -2.22 -64.84 -2.03
N PRO A 1090 -2.87 -66.03 -2.01
CA PRO A 1090 -4.18 -66.28 -2.63
C PRO A 1090 -5.45 -65.70 -1.96
N GLU A 1091 -5.37 -64.82 -0.96
CA GLU A 1091 -6.54 -64.54 -0.10
C GLU A 1091 -7.37 -63.28 -0.41
N SER A 1092 -7.13 -62.55 -1.51
CA SER A 1092 -7.95 -61.36 -1.80
C SER A 1092 -8.19 -61.08 -3.29
N GLY A 1093 -9.11 -61.82 -3.91
CA GLY A 1093 -9.55 -61.50 -5.28
C GLY A 1093 -11.02 -61.83 -5.55
N PRO A 1094 -11.86 -60.86 -5.99
CA PRO A 1094 -13.10 -61.17 -6.68
C PRO A 1094 -12.78 -61.69 -8.09
N ARG A 1095 -13.39 -62.82 -8.46
CA ARG A 1095 -13.28 -63.47 -9.77
C ARG A 1095 -13.88 -62.59 -10.88
N PHE A 1096 -13.07 -62.02 -11.77
CA PHE A 1096 -13.57 -61.39 -13.00
C PHE A 1096 -13.22 -62.19 -14.26
N ARG A 1097 -14.27 -62.72 -14.91
CA ARG A 1097 -14.27 -63.31 -16.26
C ARG A 1097 -14.21 -62.21 -17.32
N SER A 1098 -13.01 -61.78 -17.74
CA SER A 1098 -12.89 -60.91 -18.94
C SER A 1098 -11.61 -61.09 -19.77
N ILE A 1099 -10.76 -62.06 -19.41
CA ILE A 1099 -9.47 -62.35 -20.07
C ILE A 1099 -9.60 -62.82 -21.54
N ALA A 1100 -10.80 -63.19 -22.00
CA ALA A 1100 -11.01 -63.65 -23.37
C ALA A 1100 -10.88 -62.54 -24.44
N VAL A 1101 -11.04 -61.25 -24.07
CA VAL A 1101 -11.00 -60.14 -25.03
C VAL A 1101 -9.56 -59.68 -25.30
N ALA A 1102 -8.70 -59.66 -24.27
CA ALA A 1102 -7.31 -59.24 -24.40
C ALA A 1102 -6.44 -60.23 -25.20
N ARG A 1103 -6.74 -61.54 -25.12
CA ARG A 1103 -6.01 -62.57 -25.89
C ARG A 1103 -6.25 -62.51 -27.40
N ARG A 1104 -7.36 -61.90 -27.85
CA ARG A 1104 -7.69 -61.81 -29.29
C ARG A 1104 -7.02 -60.61 -29.99
N ALA A 1105 -6.70 -59.55 -29.23
CA ALA A 1105 -6.04 -58.35 -29.76
C ALA A 1105 -4.52 -58.54 -29.96
N ALA A 1106 -3.86 -59.38 -29.15
CA ALA A 1106 -2.41 -59.57 -29.17
C ALA A 1106 -1.88 -60.50 -30.29
N ARG A 1107 -2.73 -61.04 -31.18
CA ARG A 1107 -2.33 -62.01 -32.22
C ARG A 1107 -2.39 -61.49 -33.67
N ARG A 1108 -2.57 -60.19 -33.89
CA ARG A 1108 -2.46 -59.60 -35.25
C ARG A 1108 -1.28 -58.64 -35.34
N PRO A 1109 -0.11 -59.06 -35.86
CA PRO A 1109 0.94 -58.15 -36.26
C PRO A 1109 0.58 -57.56 -37.63
N GLY A 1110 0.44 -56.24 -37.71
CA GLY A 1110 0.21 -55.51 -38.95
C GLY A 1110 -1.22 -54.98 -39.09
N GLY A 1111 -1.41 -53.71 -38.76
CA GLY A 1111 -2.67 -53.01 -39.01
C GLY A 1111 -2.80 -51.72 -38.20
N GLY A 1112 -2.35 -50.62 -38.80
CA GLY A 1112 -2.68 -49.21 -38.52
C GLY A 1112 -3.10 -48.84 -37.09
N ALA A 1113 -2.18 -48.23 -36.35
CA ALA A 1113 -2.50 -47.50 -35.14
C ALA A 1113 -3.25 -46.20 -35.48
N SER A 1114 -4.57 -46.28 -35.58
CA SER A 1114 -5.45 -45.16 -35.24
C SER A 1114 -6.66 -45.69 -34.49
N ARG A 1115 -6.68 -45.55 -33.15
CA ARG A 1115 -7.86 -45.31 -32.34
C ARG A 1115 -7.50 -45.00 -30.90
#